data_AF-A0AA42ZTK1-F1
#
_entry.id   AF-A0AA42ZTK1-F1
#
_cell.length_a   1.000
_cell.length_b   1.000
_cell.length_c   1.000
_cell.angle_alpha   90.00
_cell.angle_beta   90.00
_cell.angle_gamma   90.00
#
_symmetry.space_group_name_H-M   'P 1'
#
loop_
_entity.id
_entity.type
_entity.pdbx_description
1 polymer ?
#
loop_
_entity_poly.entity_id
_entity_poly.type
_entity_poly.pdbx_seq_one_letter_code
_entity_poly.pdbx_strand_id
1 'polypeptide(L)'
;MDRRYAKRFATAALALLGLAGPAAAGEADLLTNVRQLTFEGRRAGEGYFGRDGTTMIFQSERQADNPFYQMYLLDMETGDVRRVSPGHGKTTCGWVRPDGKRVLFASTQDDPEARAKQQAELDFRASGQERRYAWDYDEHFDIYDFDLAGGAYRNLTNATGYDAEGAYSPDGRLIVFASNRRAYDRPLSDKEAAIFEHDKSFFMDIYVMKADGSELRRLTDTPGYDGGPFFSADGRKIVWRRFGEDGATAEIFTMNVDGSAQTQVTRLGVLSWAPMFHPSGDYIVFATNLQGFGNFELYMVDAEGRGEPVRVTDTAGFDGLPAFSPDGTRLTWTSGRTADKSSQIFIAEWNDAEARRQLGLDGKTKKAGTEATAQPAPMAETGAKIAAADLRLHVSRLASEAMEGRLTGTPGERLATDYVASAFAALGLEPAGDDGYFQSFGFSVGAALGPGNRLEVREKDGVRKLEPDGDWRPLAFSEDGKVAAAEVAFAGYGIVTPPSDQETSHDSYGELDVEGKWVVVLRYLPEDLAPEATRGLLLYSELQYKASVAERRGAVGLIVVSGPNAKVKQELVALTQDPAGGRAGIAALSLSNAAAAALLGTAGTDLKALQDELDGGEAVAGFVLPGVTIEATVDIAREKRSGRNVLARLPAAGGAGHERPAVMVGAHLDHLGRGEISGSLARDDEAGQVHFGADDNASGVAGLLEIAQYLVDLKRQGRLKAKRNILFAAWSGEEMGTLGSSHFAKTLAEQTEGDDNDIGAAVAAYLNMDMIGRLDENLYLQGTGSSPVWTREIERRNVPLGLSIVTSGDSYLPTDATPLYLKGVPVLSAFTGAHSDYSTPRDTADKINYAGTEKIARLMAGIARSLARAEAAPAYVRQERPKDSIGRKHIRIYLGTIPDYAQGDTKGVKLSGTTKGGPAEKAGLKAGDVILKLGETEIGNIYDYVNMLGGLKAGTPVDLVIERDGAEVTLTIVPAAKE
;
A
#
# COMPACT_ATOMS: atom_id res chain seq x y z
N MET A 1 34.08 37.61 -33.55
CA MET A 1 35.03 36.65 -34.14
C MET A 1 34.59 35.27 -33.70
N ASP A 2 34.27 34.29 -34.53
CA ASP A 2 34.26 34.19 -35.99
C ASP A 2 33.03 33.35 -36.42
N ARG A 3 32.36 33.80 -37.48
CA ARG A 3 31.09 33.32 -38.03
C ARG A 3 31.37 32.20 -39.03
N ARG A 4 31.25 30.93 -38.66
CA ARG A 4 31.25 29.82 -39.64
C ARG A 4 30.49 28.54 -39.16
N TYR A 5 29.27 28.69 -38.65
CA TYR A 5 28.34 27.55 -38.46
C TYR A 5 26.89 27.99 -38.70
N ALA A 6 26.56 28.33 -39.95
CA ALA A 6 25.18 28.54 -40.39
C ALA A 6 25.12 28.36 -41.91
N LYS A 7 24.99 27.11 -42.37
CA LYS A 7 24.42 26.67 -43.66
C LYS A 7 24.82 25.22 -43.92
N ARG A 8 23.92 24.28 -43.62
CA ARG A 8 23.69 23.00 -44.33
C ARG A 8 22.53 22.24 -43.64
N PHE A 9 21.35 22.84 -43.70
CA PHE A 9 20.08 22.12 -43.63
C PHE A 9 19.25 22.60 -44.82
N ALA A 10 18.90 21.68 -45.72
CA ALA A 10 17.80 21.72 -46.70
C ALA A 10 18.19 21.01 -48.01
N THR A 11 18.31 19.67 -47.99
CA THR A 11 17.85 18.80 -49.09
C THR A 11 17.96 17.33 -48.66
N ALA A 12 16.87 16.76 -48.16
CA ALA A 12 16.53 15.34 -48.21
C ALA A 12 15.18 15.10 -47.49
N ALA A 13 14.11 15.61 -48.08
CA ALA A 13 12.77 15.06 -47.88
C ALA A 13 12.43 14.31 -49.18
N LEU A 14 11.89 13.10 -49.04
CA LEU A 14 11.60 12.07 -50.05
C LEU A 14 12.77 11.14 -50.44
N ALA A 15 12.98 10.11 -49.62
CA ALA A 15 12.99 8.69 -50.03
C ALA A 15 13.40 7.82 -48.83
N LEU A 16 12.42 7.27 -48.11
CA LEU A 16 12.57 6.07 -47.25
C LEU A 16 11.17 5.57 -46.88
N LEU A 17 10.45 5.10 -47.90
CA LEU A 17 9.43 4.07 -47.75
C LEU A 17 10.14 2.73 -47.96
N GLY A 18 10.15 1.91 -46.92
CA GLY A 18 10.62 0.53 -47.00
C GLY A 18 11.96 0.27 -46.30
N LEU A 19 11.91 0.18 -44.98
CA LEU A 19 12.57 -0.83 -44.14
C LEU A 19 12.05 -0.59 -42.71
N ALA A 20 10.91 -1.20 -42.39
CA ALA A 20 10.56 -1.40 -41.00
C ALA A 20 11.60 -2.38 -40.45
N GLY A 21 12.61 -1.86 -39.73
CA GLY A 21 13.41 -2.68 -38.83
C GLY A 21 12.49 -3.29 -37.78
N PRO A 22 12.87 -4.41 -37.15
CA PRO A 22 12.09 -4.96 -36.04
C PRO A 22 11.91 -3.85 -35.01
N ALA A 23 10.68 -3.67 -34.51
CA ALA A 23 10.40 -2.77 -33.41
C ALA A 23 11.41 -3.06 -32.29
N ALA A 24 12.03 -2.02 -31.72
CA ALA A 24 12.87 -2.20 -30.55
C ALA A 24 12.02 -2.88 -29.48
N ALA A 25 12.46 -4.06 -29.05
CA ALA A 25 11.84 -4.80 -27.97
C ALA A 25 11.83 -3.95 -26.70
N GLY A 26 10.74 -4.01 -25.94
CA GLY A 26 10.63 -3.29 -24.67
C GLY A 26 11.24 -4.09 -23.53
N GLU A 27 11.51 -3.44 -22.38
CA GLU A 27 11.99 -4.11 -21.16
C GLU A 27 11.16 -5.38 -20.83
N ALA A 28 9.85 -5.35 -21.09
CA ALA A 28 8.91 -6.45 -20.85
C ALA A 28 9.14 -7.72 -21.70
N ASP A 29 9.86 -7.65 -22.83
CA ASP A 29 10.17 -8.82 -23.65
C ASP A 29 11.28 -9.69 -23.02
N LEU A 30 12.18 -9.05 -22.26
CA LEU A 30 13.33 -9.68 -21.62
C LEU A 30 13.13 -9.92 -20.12
N LEU A 31 12.38 -9.03 -19.45
CA LEU A 31 12.12 -9.06 -18.01
C LEU A 31 10.63 -9.16 -17.73
N THR A 32 10.23 -10.21 -17.01
CA THR A 32 8.85 -10.36 -16.53
C THR A 32 8.82 -10.50 -15.01
N ASN A 33 7.70 -10.16 -14.39
CA ASN A 33 7.54 -10.19 -12.93
C ASN A 33 8.62 -9.39 -12.18
N VAL A 34 8.91 -8.19 -12.68
CA VAL A 34 9.86 -7.26 -12.06
C VAL A 34 9.35 -6.84 -10.69
N ARG A 35 10.16 -7.01 -9.65
CA ARG A 35 9.79 -6.63 -8.28
C ARG A 35 11.00 -6.20 -7.46
N GLN A 36 10.75 -5.33 -6.49
CA GLN A 36 11.74 -4.94 -5.48
C GLN A 36 12.01 -6.11 -4.52
N LEU A 37 13.28 -6.42 -4.29
CA LEU A 37 13.74 -7.47 -3.38
C LEU A 37 14.10 -6.92 -2.00
N THR A 38 14.67 -5.70 -1.94
CA THR A 38 15.07 -5.05 -0.67
C THR A 38 14.27 -3.78 -0.40
N PHE A 39 13.63 -3.69 0.76
CA PHE A 39 12.85 -2.55 1.27
C PHE A 39 13.43 -1.98 2.57
N GLU A 40 14.15 -2.79 3.35
CA GLU A 40 14.75 -2.40 4.61
C GLU A 40 16.08 -1.66 4.38
N GLY A 41 16.21 -0.53 5.07
CA GLY A 41 17.40 0.31 5.04
C GLY A 41 17.35 1.42 4.00
N ARG A 42 18.29 2.35 4.12
CA ARG A 42 18.37 3.55 3.29
C ARG A 42 18.67 3.24 1.83
N ARG A 43 19.46 2.21 1.58
CA ARG A 43 19.83 1.73 0.25
C ARG A 43 20.45 0.33 0.30
N ALA A 44 20.35 -0.39 -0.81
CA ALA A 44 21.10 -1.60 -1.11
C ALA A 44 21.95 -1.38 -2.37
N GLY A 45 23.09 -2.07 -2.41
CA GLY A 45 24.01 -2.05 -3.54
C GLY A 45 24.04 -3.42 -4.23
N GLU A 46 25.24 -3.92 -4.46
CA GLU A 46 25.52 -5.21 -5.10
C GLU A 46 24.83 -6.38 -4.40
N GLY A 47 24.34 -7.34 -5.19
CA GLY A 47 23.77 -8.59 -4.74
C GLY A 47 24.13 -9.74 -5.68
N TYR A 48 24.64 -10.85 -5.13
CA TYR A 48 25.13 -12.00 -5.90
C TYR A 48 24.58 -13.32 -5.33
N PHE A 49 24.14 -14.22 -6.21
CA PHE A 49 23.62 -15.52 -5.83
C PHE A 49 24.73 -16.47 -5.35
N GLY A 50 24.40 -17.30 -4.36
CA GLY A 50 25.14 -18.52 -4.08
C GLY A 50 24.99 -19.53 -5.22
N ARG A 51 25.90 -20.51 -5.29
CA ARG A 51 25.98 -21.47 -6.41
C ARG A 51 24.70 -22.27 -6.65
N ASP A 52 23.93 -22.55 -5.61
CA ASP A 52 22.67 -23.29 -5.71
C ASP A 52 21.44 -22.38 -5.90
N GLY A 53 21.62 -21.06 -5.91
CA GLY A 53 20.54 -20.08 -6.06
C GLY A 53 19.60 -19.97 -4.85
N THR A 54 19.89 -20.68 -3.75
CA THR A 54 19.07 -20.67 -2.52
C THR A 54 19.43 -19.53 -1.59
N THR A 55 20.59 -18.92 -1.77
CA THR A 55 21.05 -17.77 -1.00
C THR A 55 21.53 -16.63 -1.90
N MET A 56 21.51 -15.41 -1.38
CA MET A 56 22.10 -14.23 -2.00
C MET A 56 22.91 -13.45 -0.97
N ILE A 57 24.17 -13.13 -1.28
CA ILE A 57 24.96 -12.16 -0.52
C ILE A 57 24.71 -10.78 -1.10
N PHE A 58 24.42 -9.78 -0.27
CA PHE A 58 24.20 -8.42 -0.73
C PHE A 58 24.68 -7.38 0.28
N GLN A 59 24.93 -6.15 -0.18
CA GLN A 59 25.32 -5.04 0.67
C GLN A 59 24.17 -4.06 0.91
N SER A 60 24.03 -3.55 2.14
CA SER A 60 22.98 -2.59 2.48
C SER A 60 23.34 -1.67 3.64
N GLU A 61 22.88 -0.42 3.58
CA GLU A 61 22.86 0.53 4.69
C GLU A 61 21.53 0.42 5.44
N ARG A 62 21.42 -0.58 6.33
CA ARG A 62 20.16 -0.89 7.05
C ARG A 62 20.26 -0.85 8.58
N GLN A 63 21.40 -0.44 9.13
CA GLN A 63 21.62 -0.38 10.56
C GLN A 63 21.67 1.08 11.04
N ALA A 64 20.88 1.41 12.05
CA ALA A 64 20.82 2.78 12.56
C ALA A 64 22.14 3.24 13.20
N ASP A 65 22.90 2.31 13.78
CA ASP A 65 24.18 2.55 14.44
C ASP A 65 25.39 2.48 13.48
N ASN A 66 25.19 2.15 12.20
CA ASN A 66 26.25 2.08 11.20
C ASN A 66 25.86 2.79 9.89
N PRO A 67 26.55 3.89 9.53
CA PRO A 67 26.25 4.67 8.34
C PRO A 67 26.86 4.10 7.04
N PHE A 68 27.61 3.00 7.10
CA PHE A 68 28.29 2.41 5.95
C PHE A 68 27.62 1.10 5.50
N TYR A 69 27.84 0.74 4.23
CA TYR A 69 27.43 -0.56 3.72
C TYR A 69 27.98 -1.69 4.58
N GLN A 70 27.10 -2.64 4.90
CA GLN A 70 27.40 -3.89 5.58
C GLN A 70 26.93 -5.07 4.71
N MET A 71 27.49 -6.25 4.94
CA MET A 71 27.21 -7.46 4.14
C MET A 71 26.17 -8.35 4.81
N TYR A 72 25.21 -8.83 4.03
CA TYR A 72 24.09 -9.64 4.48
C TYR A 72 23.87 -10.86 3.59
N LEU A 73 23.63 -12.00 4.21
CA LEU A 73 23.21 -13.22 3.53
C LEU A 73 21.68 -13.34 3.64
N LEU A 74 21.01 -13.32 2.49
CA LEU A 74 19.58 -13.57 2.30
C LEU A 74 19.36 -15.04 1.94
N ASP A 75 18.44 -15.69 2.62
CA ASP A 75 17.90 -16.99 2.25
C ASP A 75 16.69 -16.79 1.33
N MET A 76 16.74 -17.31 0.10
CA MET A 76 15.72 -17.07 -0.93
C MET A 76 14.43 -17.88 -0.70
N GLU A 77 14.46 -18.91 0.15
CA GLU A 77 13.32 -19.77 0.45
C GLU A 77 12.49 -19.25 1.64
N THR A 78 13.15 -18.63 2.61
CA THR A 78 12.54 -18.14 3.85
C THR A 78 12.48 -16.61 3.93
N GLY A 79 13.32 -15.94 3.13
CA GLY A 79 13.64 -14.52 3.18
C GLY A 79 14.28 -14.07 4.48
N ASP A 80 14.83 -14.98 5.27
CA ASP A 80 15.60 -14.62 6.45
C ASP A 80 16.93 -13.97 6.02
N VAL A 81 17.25 -12.83 6.66
CA VAL A 81 18.47 -12.04 6.39
C VAL A 81 19.37 -12.07 7.62
N ARG A 82 20.66 -12.37 7.42
CA ARG A 82 21.70 -12.38 8.46
C ARG A 82 22.86 -11.49 8.06
N ARG A 83 23.29 -10.57 8.94
CA ARG A 83 24.56 -9.84 8.76
C ARG A 83 25.73 -10.82 8.87
N VAL A 84 26.65 -10.76 7.91
CA VAL A 84 27.89 -11.55 7.88
C VAL A 84 29.14 -10.70 8.05
N SER A 85 29.03 -9.37 7.89
CA SER A 85 30.09 -8.43 8.26
C SER A 85 30.10 -8.11 9.77
N PRO A 86 31.21 -7.55 10.30
CA PRO A 86 31.35 -7.31 11.74
C PRO A 86 30.42 -6.21 12.29
N GLY A 87 29.91 -5.30 11.45
CA GLY A 87 29.07 -4.19 11.89
C GLY A 87 29.82 -2.90 12.18
N HIS A 88 31.12 -2.85 11.89
CA HIS A 88 31.96 -1.65 11.90
C HIS A 88 32.92 -1.71 10.71
N GLY A 89 33.51 -0.57 10.37
CA GLY A 89 34.32 -0.45 9.15
C GLY A 89 33.44 -0.46 7.90
N LYS A 90 34.03 -0.06 6.77
CA LYS A 90 33.38 -0.10 5.46
C LYS A 90 33.42 -1.52 4.93
N THR A 91 32.42 -1.91 4.13
CA THR A 91 32.42 -3.19 3.43
C THR A 91 31.90 -3.06 2.00
N THR A 92 32.35 -3.95 1.12
CA THR A 92 31.88 -4.02 -0.27
C THR A 92 32.13 -5.40 -0.88
N CYS A 93 31.51 -5.68 -2.03
CA CYS A 93 31.83 -6.80 -2.93
C CYS A 93 31.82 -8.18 -2.27
N GLY A 94 30.63 -8.64 -1.88
CA GLY A 94 30.45 -9.95 -1.26
C GLY A 94 30.36 -11.10 -2.26
N TRP A 95 30.83 -12.30 -1.88
CA TRP A 95 30.66 -13.51 -2.69
C TRP A 95 30.47 -14.77 -1.83
N VAL A 96 29.46 -15.58 -2.10
CA VAL A 96 29.29 -16.87 -1.41
C VAL A 96 30.21 -17.90 -2.03
N ARG A 97 31.03 -18.57 -1.21
CA ARG A 97 31.90 -19.64 -1.69
C ARG A 97 31.05 -20.77 -2.30
N PRO A 98 31.47 -21.40 -3.42
CA PRO A 98 30.71 -22.47 -4.09
C PRO A 98 30.23 -23.66 -3.24
N ASP A 99 30.83 -23.89 -2.06
CA ASP A 99 30.43 -24.94 -1.12
C ASP A 99 29.34 -24.50 -0.13
N GLY A 100 28.92 -23.23 -0.17
CA GLY A 100 27.91 -22.63 0.70
C GLY A 100 28.34 -22.43 2.15
N LYS A 101 29.63 -22.62 2.48
CA LYS A 101 30.11 -22.60 3.88
C LYS A 101 30.74 -21.29 4.29
N ARG A 102 31.18 -20.48 3.32
CA ARG A 102 31.93 -19.26 3.58
C ARG A 102 31.48 -18.10 2.69
N VAL A 103 31.73 -16.89 3.15
CA VAL A 103 31.44 -15.66 2.41
C VAL A 103 32.70 -14.80 2.33
N LEU A 104 33.07 -14.42 1.11
CA LEU A 104 34.09 -13.43 0.81
C LEU A 104 33.48 -12.03 0.90
N PHE A 105 34.21 -11.04 1.39
CA PHE A 105 33.89 -9.62 1.21
C PHE A 105 35.12 -8.75 1.49
N ALA A 106 35.16 -7.53 0.98
CA ALA A 106 36.21 -6.57 1.32
C ALA A 106 35.79 -5.70 2.51
N SER A 107 36.71 -5.37 3.41
CA SER A 107 36.42 -4.56 4.59
C SER A 107 37.60 -3.77 5.12
N THR A 108 37.31 -2.62 5.74
CA THR A 108 38.25 -1.84 6.57
C THR A 108 38.14 -2.17 8.07
N GLN A 109 37.63 -3.36 8.42
CA GLN A 109 37.34 -3.74 9.82
C GLN A 109 38.55 -3.72 10.76
N ASP A 110 39.77 -3.84 10.23
CA ASP A 110 41.03 -3.84 10.99
C ASP A 110 41.71 -2.45 10.98
N ASP A 111 41.11 -1.44 10.34
CA ASP A 111 41.55 -0.04 10.46
C ASP A 111 41.37 0.44 11.92
N PRO A 112 42.44 0.87 12.60
CA PRO A 112 42.36 1.40 13.96
C PRO A 112 41.38 2.57 14.12
N GLU A 113 41.14 3.33 13.04
CA GLU A 113 40.23 4.47 13.01
C GLU A 113 38.81 4.13 12.53
N ALA A 114 38.52 2.86 12.18
CA ALA A 114 37.23 2.46 11.60
C ALA A 114 36.01 2.96 12.41
N ARG A 115 36.08 2.86 13.74
CA ARG A 115 35.01 3.31 14.64
C ARG A 115 34.93 4.83 14.75
N ALA A 116 36.08 5.51 14.73
CA ALA A 116 36.12 6.98 14.76
C ALA A 116 35.55 7.56 13.46
N LYS A 117 35.92 6.99 12.30
CA LYS A 117 35.35 7.33 10.98
C LYS A 117 33.85 7.10 10.93
N GLN A 118 33.36 6.01 11.54
CA GLN A 118 31.93 5.72 11.67
C GLN A 118 31.19 6.77 12.48
N GLN A 119 31.73 7.17 13.64
CA GLN A 119 31.12 8.24 14.45
C GLN A 119 31.12 9.58 13.70
N ALA A 120 32.23 9.94 13.05
CA ALA A 120 32.34 11.18 12.30
C ALA A 120 31.32 11.27 11.15
N GLU A 121 31.03 10.14 10.48
CA GLU A 121 29.99 10.09 9.45
C GLU A 121 28.58 10.25 10.03
N LEU A 122 28.30 9.66 11.20
CA LEU A 122 27.03 9.86 11.90
C LEU A 122 26.84 11.33 12.30
N ASP A 123 27.87 11.95 12.85
CA ASP A 123 27.87 13.37 13.24
C ASP A 123 27.69 14.28 12.01
N PHE A 124 28.36 13.97 10.90
CA PHE A 124 28.20 14.69 9.64
C PHE A 124 26.75 14.59 9.12
N ARG A 125 26.15 13.40 9.12
CA ARG A 125 24.74 13.21 8.72
C ARG A 125 23.78 13.96 9.64
N ALA A 126 24.03 13.94 10.95
CA ALA A 126 23.22 14.66 11.92
C ALA A 126 23.29 16.18 11.76
N SER A 127 24.37 16.72 11.17
CA SER A 127 24.50 18.15 10.89
C SER A 127 23.59 18.66 9.76
N GLY A 128 23.01 17.76 8.95
CA GLY A 128 22.19 18.12 7.78
C GLY A 128 22.98 18.61 6.56
N GLN A 129 24.32 18.59 6.61
CA GLN A 129 25.16 18.92 5.46
C GLN A 129 25.12 17.80 4.40
N GLU A 130 25.13 18.20 3.12
CA GLU A 130 25.21 17.28 1.99
C GLU A 130 26.58 17.34 1.32
N ARG A 131 27.07 16.19 0.85
CA ARG A 131 28.24 16.10 -0.01
C ARG A 131 27.94 15.20 -1.20
N ARG A 132 28.51 15.51 -2.35
CA ARG A 132 28.44 14.64 -3.52
C ARG A 132 29.08 13.29 -3.18
N TYR A 133 28.38 12.21 -3.47
CA TYR A 133 28.91 10.87 -3.28
C TYR A 133 30.15 10.66 -4.17
N ALA A 134 31.21 10.16 -3.55
CA ALA A 134 32.41 9.68 -4.21
C ALA A 134 32.81 8.37 -3.53
N TRP A 135 33.08 7.33 -4.32
CA TRP A 135 33.61 6.09 -3.77
C TRP A 135 35.02 6.35 -3.29
N ASP A 136 35.27 6.05 -2.01
CA ASP A 136 36.59 6.25 -1.45
C ASP A 136 37.40 4.95 -1.55
N TYR A 137 38.50 5.03 -2.27
CA TYR A 137 39.50 3.95 -2.36
C TYR A 137 40.35 3.99 -1.06
N ASP A 138 39.71 3.69 0.08
CA ASP A 138 40.38 3.61 1.39
C ASP A 138 41.50 2.57 1.33
N GLU A 139 42.65 2.92 1.89
CA GLU A 139 43.89 2.15 1.81
C GLU A 139 43.99 1.04 2.86
N HIS A 140 42.94 0.87 3.65
CA HIS A 140 42.79 -0.20 4.65
C HIS A 140 41.80 -1.29 4.20
N PHE A 141 41.38 -1.29 2.93
CA PHE A 141 40.48 -2.32 2.42
C PHE A 141 41.27 -3.61 2.18
N ASP A 142 40.90 -4.64 2.93
CA ASP A 142 41.39 -6.00 2.75
C ASP A 142 40.24 -6.97 2.44
N ILE A 143 40.56 -8.10 1.84
CA ILE A 143 39.61 -9.17 1.52
C ILE A 143 39.55 -10.17 2.67
N TYR A 144 38.35 -10.41 3.19
CA TYR A 144 38.07 -11.34 4.28
C TYR A 144 37.24 -12.53 3.80
N ASP A 145 37.51 -13.69 4.40
CA ASP A 145 36.72 -14.91 4.26
C ASP A 145 36.07 -15.25 5.61
N PHE A 146 34.73 -15.30 5.64
CA PHE A 146 33.93 -15.51 6.84
C PHE A 146 33.30 -16.91 6.88
N ASP A 147 33.47 -17.61 8.00
CA ASP A 147 32.87 -18.92 8.25
C ASP A 147 31.43 -18.80 8.76
N LEU A 148 30.46 -19.30 7.98
CA LEU A 148 29.03 -19.18 8.31
C LEU A 148 28.62 -20.01 9.54
N ALA A 149 29.32 -21.11 9.83
CA ALA A 149 29.03 -22.00 10.94
C ALA A 149 29.73 -21.52 12.22
N GLY A 150 31.02 -21.17 12.12
CA GLY A 150 31.86 -20.78 13.26
C GLY A 150 31.83 -19.29 13.61
N GLY A 151 31.44 -18.42 12.66
CA GLY A 151 31.45 -16.96 12.83
C GLY A 151 32.86 -16.35 12.84
N ALA A 152 33.87 -17.06 12.36
CA ALA A 152 35.26 -16.61 12.35
C ALA A 152 35.61 -15.88 11.04
N TYR A 153 36.34 -14.78 11.16
CA TYR A 153 36.91 -14.03 10.03
C TYR A 153 38.35 -14.46 9.79
N ARG A 154 38.73 -14.56 8.52
CA ARG A 154 40.11 -14.72 8.08
C ARG A 154 40.46 -13.62 7.11
N ASN A 155 41.44 -12.79 7.45
CA ASN A 155 41.99 -11.82 6.50
C ASN A 155 42.85 -12.55 5.45
N LEU A 156 42.57 -12.34 4.16
CA LEU A 156 43.25 -12.98 3.03
C LEU A 156 44.27 -12.06 2.36
N THR A 157 44.08 -10.75 2.43
CA THR A 157 45.04 -9.75 1.97
C THR A 157 45.48 -8.93 3.16
N ASN A 158 46.74 -8.48 3.19
CA ASN A 158 47.23 -7.64 4.28
C ASN A 158 48.25 -6.70 3.68
N ALA A 159 47.75 -5.83 2.80
CA ALA A 159 48.55 -4.91 2.02
C ALA A 159 47.92 -3.52 2.08
N THR A 160 48.75 -2.48 2.12
CA THR A 160 48.23 -1.12 2.03
C THR A 160 47.68 -0.88 0.63
N GLY A 161 46.43 -0.41 0.59
CA GLY A 161 45.70 -0.16 -0.64
C GLY A 161 44.25 -0.60 -0.54
N TYR A 162 43.58 -0.56 -1.68
CA TYR A 162 42.19 -0.95 -1.84
C TYR A 162 42.14 -2.34 -2.46
N ASP A 163 42.04 -3.39 -1.64
CA ASP A 163 41.79 -4.75 -2.10
C ASP A 163 40.29 -5.07 -2.02
N ALA A 164 39.62 -5.09 -3.17
CA ALA A 164 38.18 -5.34 -3.23
C ALA A 164 37.73 -5.96 -4.55
N GLU A 165 36.41 -5.94 -4.83
CA GLU A 165 35.82 -6.47 -6.06
C GLU A 165 36.16 -7.95 -6.27
N GLY A 166 36.18 -8.72 -5.17
CA GLY A 166 36.61 -10.11 -5.14
C GLY A 166 35.49 -11.10 -5.51
N ALA A 167 35.81 -12.09 -6.34
CA ALA A 167 34.90 -13.18 -6.69
C ALA A 167 35.61 -14.55 -6.65
N TYR A 168 34.92 -15.58 -6.16
CA TYR A 168 35.41 -16.95 -6.22
C TYR A 168 35.21 -17.54 -7.62
N SER A 169 36.20 -18.29 -8.09
CA SER A 169 36.06 -19.22 -9.22
C SER A 169 34.95 -20.25 -8.97
N PRO A 170 34.30 -20.81 -10.02
CA PRO A 170 33.18 -21.75 -9.86
C PRO A 170 33.50 -23.03 -9.08
N ASP A 171 34.78 -23.44 -9.06
CA ASP A 171 35.26 -24.58 -8.27
C ASP A 171 35.72 -24.20 -6.84
N GLY A 172 35.75 -22.91 -6.53
CA GLY A 172 36.10 -22.36 -5.22
C GLY A 172 37.59 -22.43 -4.88
N ARG A 173 38.48 -22.60 -5.89
CA ARG A 173 39.93 -22.74 -5.69
C ARG A 173 40.70 -21.43 -5.83
N LEU A 174 40.21 -20.54 -6.68
CA LEU A 174 40.80 -19.22 -6.96
C LEU A 174 39.86 -18.09 -6.55
N ILE A 175 40.46 -16.94 -6.24
CA ILE A 175 39.81 -15.64 -6.05
C ILE A 175 40.42 -14.68 -7.07
N VAL A 176 39.58 -13.99 -7.84
CA VAL A 176 39.98 -12.84 -8.67
C VAL A 176 39.49 -11.58 -7.99
N PHE A 177 40.27 -10.50 -8.02
CA PHE A 177 39.92 -9.24 -7.34
C PHE A 177 40.68 -8.06 -7.97
N ALA A 178 40.31 -6.83 -7.61
CA ALA A 178 40.96 -5.61 -8.09
C ALA A 178 41.75 -4.92 -6.97
N SER A 179 42.90 -4.33 -7.30
CA SER A 179 43.78 -3.71 -6.31
C SER A 179 44.67 -2.61 -6.84
N ASN A 180 44.80 -1.51 -6.08
CA ASN A 180 45.76 -0.44 -6.32
C ASN A 180 47.05 -0.56 -5.47
N ARG A 181 47.29 -1.70 -4.81
CA ARG A 181 48.47 -1.95 -3.93
C ARG A 181 49.81 -1.55 -4.56
N ARG A 182 49.91 -1.64 -5.88
CA ARG A 182 51.12 -1.27 -6.64
C ARG A 182 51.45 0.21 -6.50
N ALA A 183 50.50 1.09 -6.19
CA ALA A 183 50.79 2.49 -5.92
C ALA A 183 51.54 2.69 -4.59
N TYR A 184 51.42 1.73 -3.67
CA TYR A 184 52.00 1.75 -2.33
C TYR A 184 53.29 0.92 -2.23
N ASP A 185 53.38 -0.19 -2.98
CA ASP A 185 54.49 -1.15 -2.88
C ASP A 185 55.77 -0.75 -3.65
N ARG A 186 55.77 0.41 -4.31
CA ARG A 186 56.94 0.95 -5.04
C ARG A 186 56.98 2.48 -5.02
N PRO A 187 58.13 3.08 -5.33
CA PRO A 187 58.20 4.49 -5.67
C PRO A 187 57.38 4.82 -6.93
N LEU A 188 56.61 5.91 -6.85
CA LEU A 188 55.93 6.53 -8.00
C LEU A 188 56.82 7.59 -8.63
N SER A 189 56.75 7.74 -9.95
CA SER A 189 57.29 8.93 -10.63
C SER A 189 56.50 10.18 -10.28
N ASP A 190 57.05 11.38 -10.48
CA ASP A 190 56.36 12.64 -10.18
C ASP A 190 54.99 12.75 -10.87
N LYS A 191 54.90 12.27 -12.12
CA LYS A 191 53.64 12.21 -12.88
C LYS A 191 52.63 11.26 -12.22
N GLU A 192 53.08 10.07 -11.83
CA GLU A 192 52.25 9.05 -11.18
C GLU A 192 51.76 9.53 -9.81
N ALA A 193 52.64 10.16 -9.02
CA ALA A 193 52.30 10.72 -7.72
C ALA A 193 51.26 11.84 -7.85
N ALA A 194 51.41 12.74 -8.81
CA ALA A 194 50.45 13.81 -9.08
C ALA A 194 49.07 13.28 -9.50
N ILE A 195 49.03 12.19 -10.28
CA ILE A 195 47.76 11.53 -10.61
C ILE A 195 47.17 10.87 -9.37
N PHE A 196 47.98 10.10 -8.62
CA PHE A 196 47.52 9.35 -7.46
C PHE A 196 46.97 10.22 -6.32
N GLU A 197 47.51 11.43 -6.16
CA GLU A 197 47.03 12.44 -5.21
C GLU A 197 45.57 12.84 -5.49
N HIS A 198 45.15 12.84 -6.76
CA HIS A 198 43.81 13.25 -7.18
C HIS A 198 42.88 12.08 -7.54
N ASP A 199 43.44 10.96 -7.99
CA ASP A 199 42.71 9.77 -8.40
C ASP A 199 43.42 8.50 -7.92
N LYS A 200 42.99 8.00 -6.75
CA LYS A 200 43.48 6.75 -6.17
C LYS A 200 43.10 5.49 -6.98
N SER A 201 42.17 5.60 -7.93
CA SER A 201 41.70 4.48 -8.76
C SER A 201 42.60 4.18 -9.95
N PHE A 202 43.45 5.15 -10.34
CA PHE A 202 44.28 5.09 -11.55
C PHE A 202 45.27 3.91 -11.60
N PHE A 203 45.56 3.27 -10.47
CA PHE A 203 46.48 2.13 -10.37
C PHE A 203 45.79 0.81 -10.09
N MET A 204 44.46 0.71 -10.22
CA MET A 204 43.83 -0.58 -10.00
C MET A 204 44.13 -1.53 -11.14
N ASP A 205 44.69 -2.66 -10.75
CA ASP A 205 44.94 -3.80 -11.62
C ASP A 205 44.10 -4.99 -11.14
N ILE A 206 43.86 -5.96 -12.04
CA ILE A 206 43.25 -7.24 -11.70
C ILE A 206 44.32 -8.20 -11.17
N TYR A 207 44.01 -8.87 -10.07
CA TYR A 207 44.84 -9.89 -9.44
C TYR A 207 44.06 -11.20 -9.30
N VAL A 208 44.80 -12.31 -9.21
CA VAL A 208 44.27 -13.63 -8.89
C VAL A 208 45.13 -14.28 -7.80
N MET A 209 44.51 -15.00 -6.88
CA MET A 209 45.17 -15.78 -5.84
C MET A 209 44.42 -17.10 -5.58
N LYS A 210 45.04 -18.02 -4.84
CA LYS A 210 44.35 -19.17 -4.28
C LYS A 210 43.35 -18.73 -3.20
N ALA A 211 42.31 -19.53 -3.00
CA ALA A 211 41.26 -19.31 -2.00
C ALA A 211 41.78 -19.20 -0.54
N ASP A 212 43.02 -19.61 -0.28
CA ASP A 212 43.67 -19.46 1.02
C ASP A 212 44.58 -18.22 1.14
N GLY A 213 44.60 -17.35 0.12
CA GLY A 213 45.41 -16.13 0.06
C GLY A 213 46.81 -16.33 -0.55
N SER A 214 47.21 -17.56 -0.88
CA SER A 214 48.54 -17.85 -1.44
C SER A 214 48.60 -17.67 -2.98
N GLU A 215 49.81 -17.68 -3.55
CA GLU A 215 50.06 -17.62 -5.00
C GLU A 215 49.43 -16.42 -5.72
N LEU A 216 49.50 -15.26 -5.09
CA LEU A 216 49.06 -13.99 -5.66
C LEU A 216 49.80 -13.69 -6.97
N ARG A 217 49.04 -13.33 -8.01
CA ARG A 217 49.55 -12.91 -9.32
C ARG A 217 48.73 -11.76 -9.90
N ARG A 218 49.43 -10.75 -10.43
CA ARG A 218 48.81 -9.66 -11.20
C ARG A 218 48.52 -10.10 -12.64
N LEU A 219 47.35 -9.73 -13.18
CA LEU A 219 46.88 -10.10 -14.52
C LEU A 219 46.86 -8.93 -15.51
N THR A 220 46.76 -7.69 -15.03
CA THR A 220 46.78 -6.48 -15.85
C THR A 220 47.88 -5.51 -15.39
N ASP A 221 48.28 -4.59 -16.28
CA ASP A 221 49.30 -3.57 -15.97
C ASP A 221 49.17 -2.30 -16.83
N THR A 222 47.99 -2.09 -17.40
CA THR A 222 47.70 -0.94 -18.28
C THR A 222 47.43 0.30 -17.42
N PRO A 223 47.94 1.49 -17.79
CA PRO A 223 47.62 2.72 -17.07
C PRO A 223 46.10 2.99 -17.02
N GLY A 224 45.57 3.34 -15.86
CA GLY A 224 44.16 3.59 -15.64
C GLY A 224 43.50 2.54 -14.74
N TYR A 225 42.17 2.52 -14.76
CA TYR A 225 41.37 1.72 -13.83
C TYR A 225 40.87 0.42 -14.47
N ASP A 226 41.42 -0.73 -14.05
CA ASP A 226 40.88 -2.07 -14.33
C ASP A 226 40.18 -2.62 -13.07
N GLY A 227 38.88 -2.95 -13.17
CA GLY A 227 38.10 -3.37 -12.00
C GLY A 227 36.86 -4.23 -12.28
N GLY A 228 36.24 -4.73 -11.21
CA GLY A 228 35.06 -5.60 -11.20
C GLY A 228 35.24 -6.91 -11.96
N PRO A 229 36.27 -7.72 -11.64
CA PRO A 229 36.50 -8.97 -12.32
C PRO A 229 35.53 -10.08 -11.88
N PHE A 230 34.96 -10.82 -12.83
CA PHE A 230 34.16 -12.02 -12.56
C PHE A 230 34.59 -13.18 -13.44
N PHE A 231 34.51 -14.41 -12.90
CA PHE A 231 34.76 -15.62 -13.67
C PHE A 231 33.56 -15.99 -14.55
N SER A 232 33.81 -16.58 -15.71
CA SER A 232 32.78 -17.34 -16.44
C SER A 232 32.34 -18.56 -15.62
N ALA A 233 31.12 -19.04 -15.85
CA ALA A 233 30.56 -20.20 -15.13
C ALA A 233 31.37 -21.50 -15.31
N ASP A 234 32.10 -21.63 -16.43
CA ASP A 234 33.01 -22.75 -16.68
C ASP A 234 34.43 -22.55 -16.10
N GLY A 235 34.69 -21.38 -15.50
CA GLY A 235 35.96 -21.04 -14.87
C GLY A 235 37.12 -20.82 -15.84
N ARG A 236 36.86 -20.60 -17.14
CA ARG A 236 37.91 -20.44 -18.16
C ARG A 236 38.24 -19.00 -18.50
N LYS A 237 37.30 -18.07 -18.30
CA LYS A 237 37.44 -16.66 -18.64
C LYS A 237 37.22 -15.77 -17.44
N ILE A 238 37.78 -14.56 -17.51
CA ILE A 238 37.50 -13.44 -16.61
C ILE A 238 36.93 -12.31 -17.46
N VAL A 239 35.86 -11.68 -16.99
CA VAL A 239 35.31 -10.42 -17.54
C VAL A 239 35.59 -9.30 -16.55
N TRP A 240 35.92 -8.09 -17.04
CA TRP A 240 36.13 -6.90 -16.22
C TRP A 240 35.84 -5.63 -17.02
N ARG A 241 35.87 -4.47 -16.36
CA ARG A 241 35.81 -3.16 -17.02
C ARG A 241 37.19 -2.49 -17.02
N ARG A 242 37.51 -1.79 -18.10
CA ARG A 242 38.71 -0.96 -18.22
C ARG A 242 38.32 0.47 -18.54
N PHE A 243 38.84 1.42 -17.76
CA PHE A 243 38.68 2.84 -18.02
C PHE A 243 39.74 3.36 -18.98
N GLY A 244 39.39 4.38 -19.76
CA GLY A 244 40.38 5.22 -20.44
C GLY A 244 41.26 5.97 -19.45
N GLU A 245 42.45 6.41 -19.88
CA GLU A 245 43.40 7.15 -19.02
C GLU A 245 42.82 8.44 -18.42
N ASP A 246 41.80 9.03 -19.07
CA ASP A 246 41.11 10.23 -18.60
C ASP A 246 39.95 9.95 -17.61
N GLY A 247 39.65 8.66 -17.37
CA GLY A 247 38.56 8.21 -16.51
C GLY A 247 37.14 8.49 -17.05
N ALA A 248 37.01 9.04 -18.26
CA ALA A 248 35.71 9.51 -18.80
C ALA A 248 34.91 8.41 -19.50
N THR A 249 35.59 7.34 -19.96
CA THR A 249 34.99 6.23 -20.68
C THR A 249 35.44 4.90 -20.08
N ALA A 250 34.61 3.87 -20.21
CA ALA A 250 34.92 2.53 -19.75
C ALA A 250 34.33 1.47 -20.69
N GLU A 251 35.09 0.43 -20.97
CA GLU A 251 34.69 -0.64 -21.88
C GLU A 251 34.86 -2.01 -21.21
N ILE A 252 34.09 -2.99 -21.68
CA ILE A 252 34.11 -4.35 -21.15
C ILE A 252 35.19 -5.15 -21.88
N PHE A 253 35.96 -5.92 -21.11
CA PHE A 253 37.02 -6.78 -21.61
C PHE A 253 36.88 -8.21 -21.08
N THR A 254 37.43 -9.17 -21.83
CA THR A 254 37.57 -10.57 -21.39
C THR A 254 38.98 -11.10 -21.58
N MET A 255 39.39 -12.08 -20.76
CA MET A 255 40.70 -12.73 -20.81
C MET A 255 40.61 -14.17 -20.32
N ASN A 256 41.63 -14.97 -20.58
CA ASN A 256 41.80 -16.28 -19.93
C ASN A 256 42.15 -16.09 -18.44
N VAL A 257 41.85 -17.08 -17.58
CA VAL A 257 42.19 -17.02 -16.14
C VAL A 257 43.69 -16.82 -15.86
N ASP A 258 44.54 -17.16 -16.83
CA ASP A 258 45.98 -16.94 -16.71
C ASP A 258 46.45 -15.51 -17.05
N GLY A 259 45.54 -14.62 -17.46
CA GLY A 259 45.82 -13.24 -17.89
C GLY A 259 46.03 -13.07 -19.40
N SER A 260 46.11 -14.18 -20.15
CA SER A 260 46.33 -14.14 -21.60
C SER A 260 45.05 -13.83 -22.40
N ALA A 261 45.22 -13.47 -23.68
CA ALA A 261 44.12 -13.25 -24.63
C ALA A 261 43.11 -12.16 -24.21
N GLN A 262 43.61 -11.04 -23.68
CA GLN A 262 42.77 -9.86 -23.40
C GLN A 262 42.09 -9.36 -24.67
N THR A 263 40.77 -9.24 -24.63
CA THR A 263 39.92 -8.87 -25.77
C THR A 263 38.91 -7.81 -25.35
N GLN A 264 38.85 -6.70 -26.09
CA GLN A 264 37.85 -5.66 -25.89
C GLN A 264 36.51 -6.08 -26.51
N VAL A 265 35.48 -6.18 -25.69
CA VAL A 265 34.13 -6.62 -26.07
C VAL A 265 33.29 -5.45 -26.57
N THR A 266 33.24 -4.33 -25.82
CA THR A 266 32.43 -3.14 -26.16
C THR A 266 33.27 -1.99 -26.72
N ARG A 267 32.64 -1.12 -27.53
CA ARG A 267 33.23 0.09 -28.15
C ARG A 267 32.23 1.24 -28.19
N LEU A 268 31.61 1.51 -27.05
CA LEU A 268 30.50 2.47 -26.95
C LEU A 268 30.97 3.93 -26.79
N GLY A 269 32.21 4.15 -26.35
CA GLY A 269 32.75 5.51 -26.13
C GLY A 269 32.09 6.26 -24.97
N VAL A 270 31.41 5.52 -24.09
CA VAL A 270 30.78 6.00 -22.86
C VAL A 270 31.16 5.05 -21.71
N LEU A 271 30.52 5.14 -20.54
CA LEU A 271 30.82 4.22 -19.44
C LEU A 271 30.07 2.90 -19.63
N SER A 272 30.82 1.79 -19.68
CA SER A 272 30.33 0.42 -19.55
C SER A 272 30.84 -0.16 -18.23
N TRP A 273 29.92 -0.59 -17.36
CA TRP A 273 30.18 -0.86 -15.96
C TRP A 273 29.52 -2.15 -15.48
N ALA A 274 30.07 -2.74 -14.42
CA ALA A 274 29.58 -3.95 -13.74
C ALA A 274 29.19 -5.12 -14.68
N PRO A 275 30.13 -5.63 -15.51
CA PRO A 275 29.83 -6.72 -16.42
C PRO A 275 29.70 -8.06 -15.69
N MET A 276 28.80 -8.91 -16.16
CA MET A 276 28.60 -10.28 -15.66
C MET A 276 28.31 -11.22 -16.84
N PHE A 277 28.90 -12.41 -16.86
CA PHE A 277 28.51 -13.45 -17.82
C PHE A 277 27.12 -14.00 -17.50
N HIS A 278 26.33 -14.27 -18.53
CA HIS A 278 25.25 -15.23 -18.41
C HIS A 278 25.82 -16.63 -18.08
N PRO A 279 25.14 -17.49 -17.28
CA PRO A 279 25.65 -18.81 -16.91
C PRO A 279 26.01 -19.72 -18.10
N SER A 280 25.43 -19.47 -19.29
CA SER A 280 25.83 -20.19 -20.51
C SER A 280 27.22 -19.81 -21.04
N GLY A 281 27.73 -18.63 -20.67
CA GLY A 281 28.98 -18.07 -21.18
C GLY A 281 28.90 -17.45 -22.58
N ASP A 282 27.72 -17.41 -23.20
CA ASP A 282 27.56 -16.94 -24.59
C ASP A 282 27.45 -15.41 -24.71
N TYR A 283 27.02 -14.73 -23.65
CA TYR A 283 26.85 -13.27 -23.63
C TYR A 283 27.09 -12.68 -22.25
N ILE A 284 27.26 -11.37 -22.21
CA ILE A 284 27.58 -10.57 -21.02
C ILE A 284 26.49 -9.52 -20.85
N VAL A 285 25.99 -9.36 -19.62
CA VAL A 285 25.15 -8.22 -19.22
C VAL A 285 26.02 -7.18 -18.52
N PHE A 286 25.74 -5.90 -18.72
CA PHE A 286 26.47 -4.78 -18.13
C PHE A 286 25.58 -3.53 -18.05
N ALA A 287 25.98 -2.53 -17.27
CA ALA A 287 25.30 -1.25 -17.18
C ALA A 287 26.03 -0.19 -18.02
N THR A 288 25.30 0.71 -18.68
CA THR A 288 25.91 1.82 -19.43
C THR A 288 25.09 3.09 -19.36
N ASN A 289 25.77 4.23 -19.44
CA ASN A 289 25.16 5.56 -19.51
C ASN A 289 24.95 6.06 -20.95
N LEU A 290 24.75 5.13 -21.90
CA LEU A 290 24.54 5.42 -23.32
C LEU A 290 23.33 6.35 -23.56
N GLN A 291 22.33 6.33 -22.66
CA GLN A 291 21.14 7.19 -22.71
C GLN A 291 21.33 8.56 -22.04
N GLY A 292 22.50 8.84 -21.45
CA GLY A 292 22.83 10.13 -20.85
C GLY A 292 23.60 9.99 -19.53
N PHE A 293 24.35 11.01 -19.15
CA PHE A 293 25.31 10.96 -18.03
C PHE A 293 24.71 10.49 -16.69
N GLY A 294 23.46 10.86 -16.41
CA GLY A 294 22.73 10.45 -15.20
C GLY A 294 21.78 9.26 -15.38
N ASN A 295 21.71 8.68 -16.59
CA ASN A 295 20.82 7.57 -16.90
C ASN A 295 21.63 6.29 -17.20
N PHE A 296 21.75 5.42 -16.20
CA PHE A 296 22.40 4.11 -16.35
C PHE A 296 21.34 3.04 -16.57
N GLU A 297 21.53 2.23 -17.61
CA GLU A 297 20.63 1.15 -17.98
C GLU A 297 21.38 -0.13 -18.28
N LEU A 298 20.69 -1.26 -18.19
CA LEU A 298 21.28 -2.55 -18.49
C LEU A 298 21.29 -2.81 -20.00
N TYR A 299 22.39 -3.37 -20.48
CA TYR A 299 22.60 -3.84 -21.85
C TYR A 299 23.22 -5.23 -21.82
N MET A 300 23.06 -5.98 -22.90
CA MET A 300 23.71 -7.26 -23.12
C MET A 300 24.45 -7.29 -24.46
N VAL A 301 25.53 -8.07 -24.54
CA VAL A 301 26.37 -8.20 -25.74
C VAL A 301 26.91 -9.63 -25.85
N ASP A 302 27.12 -10.12 -27.08
CA ASP A 302 27.84 -11.38 -27.32
C ASP A 302 29.18 -11.36 -26.57
N ALA A 303 29.49 -12.45 -25.86
CA ALA A 303 30.72 -12.58 -25.07
C ALA A 303 32.00 -12.50 -25.92
N GLU A 304 31.90 -12.80 -27.22
CA GLU A 304 32.97 -12.63 -28.20
C GLU A 304 33.04 -11.20 -28.78
N GLY A 305 32.12 -10.31 -28.38
CA GLY A 305 32.07 -8.91 -28.85
C GLY A 305 31.62 -8.76 -30.30
N ARG A 306 30.78 -9.69 -30.79
CA ARG A 306 30.19 -9.63 -32.14
C ARG A 306 28.84 -8.93 -32.08
N GLY A 307 28.62 -7.96 -32.96
CA GLY A 307 27.37 -7.21 -33.03
C GLY A 307 27.29 -6.08 -32.02
N GLU A 308 26.22 -5.28 -32.13
CA GLU A 308 25.96 -4.15 -31.23
C GLU A 308 25.28 -4.64 -29.94
N PRO A 309 25.56 -4.02 -28.78
CA PRO A 309 24.83 -4.31 -27.54
C PRO A 309 23.33 -4.04 -27.67
N VAL A 310 22.54 -4.87 -26.99
CA VAL A 310 21.08 -4.82 -26.94
C VAL A 310 20.66 -4.26 -25.57
N ARG A 311 19.77 -3.28 -25.57
CA ARG A 311 19.21 -2.68 -24.35
C ARG A 311 18.30 -3.66 -23.62
N VAL A 312 18.42 -3.73 -22.31
CA VAL A 312 17.66 -4.63 -21.42
C VAL A 312 16.64 -3.89 -20.57
N THR A 313 17.00 -2.74 -20.00
CA THR A 313 16.07 -1.89 -19.22
C THR A 313 15.84 -0.54 -19.89
N ASP A 314 14.65 0.04 -19.67
CA ASP A 314 14.25 1.34 -20.22
C ASP A 314 13.76 2.35 -19.17
N THR A 315 13.82 1.99 -17.89
CA THR A 315 13.46 2.86 -16.76
C THR A 315 14.52 3.94 -16.53
N ALA A 316 14.13 5.20 -16.69
CA ALA A 316 15.02 6.34 -16.46
C ALA A 316 15.56 6.40 -15.01
N GLY A 317 16.87 6.58 -14.87
CA GLY A 317 17.54 6.72 -13.58
C GLY A 317 18.79 5.85 -13.51
N PHE A 318 18.89 5.04 -12.47
CA PHE A 318 20.02 4.13 -12.32
C PHE A 318 19.50 2.70 -12.29
N ASP A 319 19.92 1.90 -13.26
CA ASP A 319 19.95 0.44 -13.23
C ASP A 319 21.39 -0.02 -13.41
N GLY A 320 21.90 -0.80 -12.46
CA GLY A 320 23.27 -1.28 -12.49
C GLY A 320 23.49 -2.51 -11.64
N LEU A 321 24.75 -2.97 -11.60
CA LEU A 321 25.16 -4.14 -10.80
C LEU A 321 24.34 -5.42 -11.11
N PRO A 322 24.18 -5.81 -12.39
CA PRO A 322 23.38 -6.96 -12.75
C PRO A 322 24.05 -8.28 -12.32
N ALA A 323 23.24 -9.25 -11.90
CA ALA A 323 23.67 -10.61 -11.59
C ALA A 323 22.62 -11.64 -12.03
N PHE A 324 23.04 -12.64 -12.79
CA PHE A 324 22.18 -13.78 -13.12
C PHE A 324 22.14 -14.79 -11.98
N SER A 325 20.97 -15.40 -11.81
CA SER A 325 20.84 -16.63 -11.04
C SER A 325 21.64 -17.77 -11.68
N PRO A 326 22.11 -18.77 -10.91
CA PRO A 326 22.97 -19.83 -11.45
C PRO A 326 22.34 -20.71 -12.53
N ASP A 327 21.01 -20.81 -12.54
CA ASP A 327 20.22 -21.50 -13.57
C ASP A 327 19.95 -20.64 -14.81
N GLY A 328 20.24 -19.34 -14.75
CA GLY A 328 20.05 -18.38 -15.84
C GLY A 328 18.60 -17.95 -16.05
N THR A 329 17.67 -18.30 -15.15
CA THR A 329 16.24 -17.99 -15.36
C THR A 329 15.79 -16.69 -14.71
N ARG A 330 16.62 -16.09 -13.86
CA ARG A 330 16.35 -14.81 -13.17
C ARG A 330 17.53 -13.86 -13.26
N LEU A 331 17.22 -12.57 -13.31
CA LEU A 331 18.19 -11.47 -13.26
C LEU A 331 17.88 -10.59 -12.03
N THR A 332 18.93 -10.21 -11.30
CA THR A 332 18.86 -9.17 -10.26
C THR A 332 19.71 -7.98 -10.64
N TRP A 333 19.30 -6.79 -10.22
CA TRP A 333 20.06 -5.55 -10.42
C TRP A 333 19.71 -4.53 -9.36
N THR A 334 20.60 -3.57 -9.11
CA THR A 334 20.31 -2.42 -8.26
C THR A 334 19.62 -1.35 -9.09
N SER A 335 18.50 -0.83 -8.61
CA SER A 335 17.74 0.20 -9.29
C SER A 335 17.31 1.34 -8.36
N GLY A 336 17.28 2.56 -8.90
CA GLY A 336 16.67 3.76 -8.28
C GLY A 336 15.19 3.93 -8.62
N ARG A 337 14.53 2.89 -9.16
CA ARG A 337 13.10 2.92 -9.55
C ARG A 337 12.12 2.90 -8.37
N THR A 338 12.59 3.03 -7.14
CA THR A 338 11.73 3.17 -5.95
C THR A 338 11.02 4.53 -5.95
N ALA A 339 9.93 4.63 -5.19
CA ALA A 339 9.17 5.88 -5.04
C ALA A 339 10.04 7.03 -4.49
N ASP A 340 10.93 6.74 -3.54
CA ASP A 340 11.84 7.70 -2.90
C ASP A 340 13.19 7.87 -3.64
N LYS A 341 13.37 7.23 -4.80
CA LYS A 341 14.61 7.19 -5.59
C LYS A 341 15.83 6.60 -4.87
N SER A 342 15.63 5.92 -3.74
CA SER A 342 16.67 5.13 -3.09
C SER A 342 17.10 3.95 -3.98
N SER A 343 18.39 3.62 -3.97
CA SER A 343 18.89 2.44 -4.67
C SER A 343 18.53 1.18 -3.90
N GLN A 344 17.82 0.25 -4.53
CA GLN A 344 17.43 -1.03 -3.95
C GLN A 344 17.65 -2.16 -4.95
N ILE A 345 17.72 -3.41 -4.50
CA ILE A 345 17.85 -4.56 -5.39
C ILE A 345 16.47 -4.96 -5.92
N PHE A 346 16.39 -5.19 -7.22
CA PHE A 346 15.24 -5.73 -7.94
C PHE A 346 15.58 -7.12 -8.48
N ILE A 347 14.53 -7.91 -8.73
CA ILE A 347 14.61 -9.23 -9.33
C ILE A 347 13.50 -9.40 -10.37
N ALA A 348 13.80 -10.09 -11.46
CA ALA A 348 12.83 -10.47 -12.48
C ALA A 348 13.14 -11.85 -13.06
N GLU A 349 12.13 -12.46 -13.68
CA GLU A 349 12.31 -13.63 -14.54
C GLU A 349 12.94 -13.17 -15.86
N TRP A 350 13.94 -13.92 -16.33
CA TRP A 350 14.78 -13.62 -17.49
C TRP A 350 14.41 -14.50 -18.68
N ASN A 351 14.18 -13.87 -19.84
CA ASN A 351 13.88 -14.57 -21.08
C ASN A 351 15.14 -14.82 -21.93
N ASP A 352 15.91 -15.87 -21.58
CA ASP A 352 17.15 -16.24 -22.30
C ASP A 352 16.91 -16.53 -23.80
N ALA A 353 15.75 -17.09 -24.16
CA ALA A 353 15.43 -17.38 -25.55
C ALA A 353 15.31 -16.09 -26.38
N GLU A 354 14.64 -15.08 -25.83
CA GLU A 354 14.51 -13.78 -26.48
C GLU A 354 15.85 -13.03 -26.52
N ALA A 355 16.64 -13.10 -25.45
CA ALA A 355 17.98 -12.52 -25.41
C ALA A 355 18.88 -13.06 -26.53
N ARG A 356 18.88 -14.39 -26.72
CA ARG A 356 19.65 -15.04 -27.80
C ARG A 356 19.18 -14.63 -29.18
N ARG A 357 17.86 -14.51 -29.38
CA ARG A 357 17.28 -14.04 -30.64
C ARG A 357 17.77 -12.64 -30.99
N GLN A 358 17.71 -11.71 -30.03
CA GLN A 358 18.14 -10.33 -30.23
C GLN A 358 19.65 -10.20 -30.47
N LEU A 359 20.45 -11.07 -29.84
CA LEU A 359 21.90 -11.13 -30.04
C LEU A 359 22.33 -11.93 -31.29
N GLY A 360 21.39 -12.56 -32.01
CA GLY A 360 21.70 -13.39 -33.18
C GLY A 360 22.42 -14.71 -32.85
N LEU A 361 22.17 -15.27 -31.65
CA LEU A 361 22.84 -16.47 -31.12
C LEU A 361 22.06 -17.79 -31.36
N ASP A 362 20.99 -17.76 -32.17
CA ASP A 362 20.02 -18.86 -32.36
C ASP A 362 20.56 -20.17 -32.97
N GLY A 363 21.88 -20.34 -33.08
CA GLY A 363 22.55 -21.55 -33.56
C GLY A 363 23.06 -22.51 -32.48
N LYS A 364 22.88 -22.22 -31.18
CA LYS A 364 23.50 -22.99 -30.09
C LYS A 364 22.58 -23.23 -28.87
N THR A 365 21.50 -24.02 -29.00
CA THR A 365 20.82 -24.57 -27.81
C THR A 365 20.15 -25.92 -28.07
N LYS A 366 20.45 -26.90 -27.19
CA LYS A 366 19.71 -28.16 -27.03
C LYS A 366 18.42 -27.90 -26.26
N LYS A 367 17.28 -28.37 -26.79
CA LYS A 367 15.96 -28.34 -26.14
C LYS A 367 15.90 -29.27 -24.92
N ALA A 368 15.32 -28.78 -23.82
CA ALA A 368 14.64 -29.58 -22.81
C ALA A 368 13.19 -29.09 -22.72
N GLY A 369 12.24 -30.02 -22.74
CA GLY A 369 10.83 -29.77 -23.05
C GLY A 369 9.89 -29.62 -21.84
N THR A 370 8.83 -28.86 -22.10
CA THR A 370 7.41 -29.06 -21.80
C THR A 370 6.95 -29.37 -20.37
N GLU A 371 6.23 -28.37 -19.83
CA GLU A 371 4.84 -28.38 -19.34
C GLU A 371 4.30 -29.61 -18.59
N ALA A 372 3.73 -29.34 -17.41
CA ALA A 372 2.78 -30.22 -16.74
C ALA A 372 1.46 -29.48 -16.48
N THR A 373 0.40 -29.99 -17.09
CA THR A 373 -1.01 -29.69 -16.80
C THR A 373 -1.47 -30.42 -15.53
N ALA A 374 -2.27 -29.78 -14.67
CA ALA A 374 -2.95 -30.44 -13.55
C ALA A 374 -4.48 -30.32 -13.66
N GLN A 375 -5.16 -31.47 -13.61
CA GLN A 375 -6.63 -31.62 -13.49
C GLN A 375 -7.08 -31.47 -12.02
N PRO A 376 -8.34 -31.12 -11.75
CA PRO A 376 -8.85 -30.87 -10.40
C PRO A 376 -9.23 -32.16 -9.64
N ALA A 377 -8.95 -32.17 -8.33
CA ALA A 377 -9.29 -33.23 -7.38
C ALA A 377 -10.64 -32.94 -6.65
N PRO A 378 -11.33 -33.98 -6.12
CA PRO A 378 -12.68 -33.88 -5.54
C PRO A 378 -12.73 -33.30 -4.11
N MET A 379 -13.89 -32.72 -3.76
CA MET A 379 -14.22 -32.13 -2.46
C MET A 379 -14.21 -33.15 -1.30
N ALA A 380 -13.18 -33.13 -0.44
CA ALA A 380 -13.24 -33.48 0.99
C ALA A 380 -11.92 -33.11 1.71
N GLU A 381 -12.04 -32.27 2.76
CA GLU A 381 -11.02 -31.79 3.72
C GLU A 381 -9.86 -30.94 3.15
N THR A 382 -9.66 -29.74 3.72
CA THR A 382 -8.54 -28.85 3.42
C THR A 382 -7.23 -29.38 3.99
N GLY A 383 -6.11 -29.06 3.34
CA GLY A 383 -4.77 -29.50 3.71
C GLY A 383 -4.06 -28.59 4.72
N ALA A 384 -2.96 -29.07 5.29
CA ALA A 384 -2.15 -28.28 6.23
C ALA A 384 -1.34 -27.14 5.58
N LYS A 385 -1.12 -27.21 4.26
CA LYS A 385 -0.45 -26.16 3.50
C LYS A 385 -1.51 -25.22 2.97
N ILE A 386 -1.27 -23.92 3.09
CA ILE A 386 -2.09 -22.90 2.44
C ILE A 386 -2.12 -23.18 0.93
N ALA A 387 -3.30 -23.46 0.38
CA ALA A 387 -3.45 -23.88 -1.01
C ALA A 387 -4.63 -23.18 -1.71
N ALA A 388 -4.42 -22.82 -2.98
CA ALA A 388 -5.47 -22.24 -3.83
C ALA A 388 -6.77 -23.07 -3.89
N ALA A 389 -6.68 -24.41 -3.82
CA ALA A 389 -7.84 -25.30 -3.83
C ALA A 389 -8.67 -25.20 -2.55
N ASP A 390 -8.01 -25.07 -1.40
CA ASP A 390 -8.64 -24.97 -0.08
C ASP A 390 -9.29 -23.59 0.10
N LEU A 391 -8.60 -22.53 -0.32
CA LEU A 391 -9.16 -21.19 -0.45
C LEU A 391 -10.44 -21.19 -1.29
N ARG A 392 -10.44 -21.87 -2.44
CA ARG A 392 -11.64 -22.01 -3.28
C ARG A 392 -12.78 -22.70 -2.58
N LEU A 393 -12.51 -23.73 -1.78
CA LEU A 393 -13.55 -24.42 -1.01
C LEU A 393 -14.20 -23.46 0.00
N HIS A 394 -13.39 -22.71 0.76
CA HIS A 394 -13.90 -21.74 1.73
C HIS A 394 -14.68 -20.61 1.07
N VAL A 395 -14.13 -19.97 0.04
CA VAL A 395 -14.80 -18.89 -0.69
C VAL A 395 -16.10 -19.39 -1.30
N SER A 396 -16.11 -20.53 -1.98
CA SER A 396 -17.34 -21.07 -2.60
C SER A 396 -18.44 -21.38 -1.59
N ARG A 397 -18.07 -21.75 -0.36
CA ARG A 397 -19.05 -22.00 0.72
C ARG A 397 -19.59 -20.69 1.28
N LEU A 398 -18.70 -19.75 1.60
CA LEU A 398 -19.05 -18.46 2.21
C LEU A 398 -19.84 -17.60 1.23
N ALA A 399 -19.44 -17.53 -0.04
CA ALA A 399 -20.08 -16.78 -1.12
C ALA A 399 -21.18 -17.60 -1.85
N SER A 400 -21.85 -18.53 -1.17
CA SER A 400 -22.95 -19.32 -1.74
C SER A 400 -24.30 -18.62 -1.55
N GLU A 401 -25.29 -18.94 -2.40
CA GLU A 401 -26.66 -18.44 -2.24
C GLU A 401 -27.26 -18.77 -0.87
N ALA A 402 -26.90 -19.92 -0.30
CA ALA A 402 -27.37 -20.36 1.02
C ALA A 402 -26.91 -19.44 2.16
N MET A 403 -25.86 -18.65 1.95
CA MET A 403 -25.37 -17.68 2.92
C MET A 403 -26.08 -16.32 2.80
N GLU A 404 -26.96 -16.15 1.80
CA GLU A 404 -27.84 -14.97 1.62
C GLU A 404 -27.13 -13.62 1.71
N GLY A 405 -25.85 -13.57 1.32
CA GLY A 405 -25.02 -12.35 1.40
C GLY A 405 -24.65 -11.91 2.82
N ARG A 406 -24.82 -12.77 3.83
CA ARG A 406 -24.22 -12.66 5.17
C ARG A 406 -24.40 -11.30 5.85
N LEU A 407 -25.52 -10.61 5.62
CA LEU A 407 -25.78 -9.34 6.31
C LEU A 407 -25.84 -9.56 7.82
N THR A 408 -25.20 -8.67 8.57
CA THR A 408 -25.12 -8.77 10.02
C THR A 408 -26.51 -8.95 10.67
N GLY A 409 -26.62 -9.92 11.59
CA GLY A 409 -27.85 -10.32 12.27
C GLY A 409 -28.82 -11.22 11.48
N THR A 410 -28.51 -11.57 10.24
CA THR A 410 -29.37 -12.43 9.39
C THR A 410 -29.14 -13.93 9.60
N PRO A 411 -30.06 -14.81 9.15
CA PRO A 411 -29.79 -16.26 9.10
C PRO A 411 -28.53 -16.62 8.29
N GLY A 412 -28.28 -15.91 7.19
CA GLY A 412 -27.10 -16.11 6.35
C GLY A 412 -25.78 -15.85 7.08
N GLU A 413 -25.69 -14.77 7.85
CA GLU A 413 -24.54 -14.50 8.71
C GLU A 413 -24.39 -15.57 9.80
N ARG A 414 -25.49 -16.05 10.39
CA ARG A 414 -25.43 -17.15 11.37
C ARG A 414 -24.81 -18.41 10.77
N LEU A 415 -25.21 -18.80 9.56
CA LEU A 415 -24.60 -19.93 8.87
C LEU A 415 -23.10 -19.73 8.62
N ALA A 416 -22.67 -18.52 8.25
CA ALA A 416 -21.28 -18.20 8.01
C ALA A 416 -20.44 -18.24 9.31
N THR A 417 -20.95 -17.66 10.39
CA THR A 417 -20.29 -17.66 11.71
C THR A 417 -20.21 -19.07 12.31
N ASP A 418 -21.25 -19.90 12.15
CA ASP A 418 -21.21 -21.32 12.55
C ASP A 418 -20.18 -22.12 11.74
N TYR A 419 -20.03 -21.81 10.44
CA TYR A 419 -19.02 -22.44 9.59
C TYR A 419 -17.60 -22.13 10.07
N VAL A 420 -17.30 -20.86 10.33
CA VAL A 420 -15.98 -20.43 10.84
C VAL A 420 -15.69 -21.05 12.21
N ALA A 421 -16.67 -21.01 13.13
CA ALA A 421 -16.52 -21.62 14.46
C ALA A 421 -16.28 -23.13 14.37
N SER A 422 -17.00 -23.83 13.47
CA SER A 422 -16.81 -25.26 13.23
C SER A 422 -15.43 -25.57 12.66
N ALA A 423 -14.91 -24.74 11.75
CA ALA A 423 -13.56 -24.87 11.22
C ALA A 423 -12.51 -24.70 12.32
N PHE A 424 -12.64 -23.66 13.16
CA PHE A 424 -11.73 -23.47 14.31
C PHE A 424 -11.78 -24.63 15.31
N ALA A 425 -12.98 -25.15 15.60
CA ALA A 425 -13.15 -26.30 16.48
C ALA A 425 -12.50 -27.57 15.90
N ALA A 426 -12.65 -27.82 14.60
CA ALA A 426 -12.02 -28.96 13.92
C ALA A 426 -10.48 -28.90 13.95
N LEU A 427 -9.91 -27.69 13.94
CA LEU A 427 -8.47 -27.48 14.11
C LEU A 427 -7.99 -27.68 15.57
N GLY A 428 -8.92 -27.73 16.53
CA GLY A 428 -8.61 -27.83 17.96
C GLY A 428 -8.09 -26.50 18.55
N LEU A 429 -8.47 -25.36 17.97
CA LEU A 429 -8.19 -24.05 18.55
C LEU A 429 -9.05 -23.83 19.80
N GLU A 430 -8.54 -23.08 20.76
CA GLU A 430 -9.30 -22.74 21.98
C GLU A 430 -10.31 -21.63 21.68
N PRO A 431 -11.55 -21.72 22.18
CA PRO A 431 -12.52 -20.63 22.07
C PRO A 431 -12.04 -19.36 22.78
N ALA A 432 -12.33 -18.19 22.21
CA ALA A 432 -11.94 -16.88 22.76
C ALA A 432 -13.06 -15.84 22.76
N GLY A 433 -14.31 -16.26 22.59
CA GLY A 433 -15.51 -15.42 22.77
C GLY A 433 -16.11 -15.53 24.17
N ASP A 434 -17.15 -14.74 24.42
CA ASP A 434 -17.88 -14.74 25.69
C ASP A 434 -18.79 -15.98 25.83
N ASP A 435 -19.23 -16.56 24.70
CA ASP A 435 -19.95 -17.83 24.61
C ASP A 435 -19.26 -18.77 23.61
N GLY A 436 -18.29 -19.54 24.12
CA GLY A 436 -17.45 -20.39 23.29
C GLY A 436 -16.65 -19.57 22.27
N TYR A 437 -16.83 -19.84 20.98
CA TYR A 437 -16.16 -19.06 19.93
C TYR A 437 -16.86 -17.71 19.64
N PHE A 438 -18.05 -17.46 20.19
CA PHE A 438 -18.86 -16.32 19.80
C PHE A 438 -18.76 -15.17 20.81
N GLN A 439 -18.62 -13.94 20.30
CA GLN A 439 -18.83 -12.71 21.06
C GLN A 439 -19.98 -11.94 20.42
N SER A 440 -21.10 -11.82 21.15
CA SER A 440 -22.34 -11.24 20.61
C SER A 440 -22.48 -9.77 21.01
N PHE A 441 -22.99 -8.96 20.10
CA PHE A 441 -23.29 -7.54 20.36
C PHE A 441 -24.62 -7.15 19.74
N GLY A 442 -25.33 -6.22 20.38
CA GLY A 442 -26.60 -5.68 19.89
C GLY A 442 -26.41 -4.43 19.05
N PHE A 443 -27.16 -4.30 17.96
CA PHE A 443 -27.18 -3.10 17.11
C PHE A 443 -28.60 -2.84 16.59
N SER A 444 -28.87 -1.60 16.19
CA SER A 444 -30.18 -1.22 15.63
C SER A 444 -30.11 -1.34 14.11
N VAL A 445 -31.06 -2.02 13.47
CA VAL A 445 -31.02 -2.34 12.02
C VAL A 445 -31.88 -1.41 11.20
N GLY A 446 -32.82 -0.76 11.87
CA GLY A 446 -33.73 0.19 11.25
C GLY A 446 -34.64 0.79 12.29
N ALA A 447 -35.39 1.78 11.84
CA ALA A 447 -36.41 2.43 12.62
C ALA A 447 -37.70 2.45 11.78
N ALA A 448 -38.82 2.13 12.40
CA ALA A 448 -40.15 2.27 11.81
C ALA A 448 -40.98 3.24 12.63
N LEU A 449 -41.98 3.83 12.01
CA LEU A 449 -42.97 4.63 12.72
C LEU A 449 -43.76 3.71 13.66
N GLY A 450 -43.66 3.97 14.96
CA GLY A 450 -44.57 3.40 15.94
C GLY A 450 -45.98 3.98 15.81
N PRO A 451 -47.01 3.28 16.29
CA PRO A 451 -48.40 3.69 16.17
C PRO A 451 -48.75 4.95 16.99
N GLY A 452 -47.88 5.36 17.92
CA GLY A 452 -48.07 6.52 18.79
C GLY A 452 -47.64 7.87 18.19
N ASN A 453 -47.09 7.90 16.96
CA ASN A 453 -46.60 9.14 16.35
C ASN A 453 -47.73 10.15 16.13
N ARG A 454 -47.56 11.36 16.67
CA ARG A 454 -48.51 12.45 16.51
C ARG A 454 -47.79 13.79 16.51
N LEU A 455 -48.14 14.67 15.57
CA LEU A 455 -47.63 16.04 15.50
C LEU A 455 -48.80 17.01 15.30
N GLU A 456 -48.91 18.00 16.18
CA GLU A 456 -49.93 19.04 16.11
C GLU A 456 -49.29 20.43 16.16
N VAL A 457 -49.68 21.26 15.20
CA VAL A 457 -49.33 22.68 15.14
C VAL A 457 -50.55 23.47 15.58
N ARG A 458 -50.42 24.28 16.64
CA ARG A 458 -51.46 25.21 17.09
C ARG A 458 -51.12 26.61 16.62
N GLU A 459 -52.07 27.23 15.92
CA GLU A 459 -51.98 28.58 15.35
C GLU A 459 -53.18 29.39 15.86
N LYS A 460 -53.21 30.70 15.56
CA LYS A 460 -54.33 31.58 15.96
C LYS A 460 -55.69 31.11 15.43
N ASP A 461 -55.71 30.46 14.26
CA ASP A 461 -56.94 30.08 13.54
C ASP A 461 -57.34 28.60 13.74
N GLY A 462 -56.63 27.83 14.57
CA GLY A 462 -56.98 26.45 14.89
C GLY A 462 -55.80 25.53 15.18
N VAL A 463 -56.08 24.22 15.27
CA VAL A 463 -55.07 23.17 15.46
C VAL A 463 -54.99 22.32 14.20
N ARG A 464 -53.81 22.25 13.60
CA ARG A 464 -53.50 21.44 12.42
C ARG A 464 -52.81 20.15 12.86
N LYS A 465 -53.35 19.00 12.46
CA LYS A 465 -52.73 17.68 12.67
C LYS A 465 -51.96 17.31 11.40
N LEU A 466 -50.70 16.93 11.55
CA LEU A 466 -49.84 16.54 10.42
C LEU A 466 -49.75 15.01 10.30
N GLU A 467 -49.85 14.51 9.08
CA GLU A 467 -49.82 13.07 8.78
C GLU A 467 -48.39 12.52 8.85
N PRO A 468 -48.11 11.54 9.73
CA PRO A 468 -46.82 10.84 9.73
C PRO A 468 -46.58 10.16 8.38
N ASP A 469 -45.34 10.21 7.88
CA ASP A 469 -44.92 9.67 6.58
C ASP A 469 -45.46 10.40 5.33
N GLY A 470 -46.24 11.47 5.52
CA GLY A 470 -46.66 12.38 4.45
C GLY A 470 -46.16 13.81 4.69
N ASP A 471 -46.59 14.42 5.80
CA ASP A 471 -46.21 15.78 6.17
C ASP A 471 -44.92 15.84 6.99
N TRP A 472 -44.66 14.78 7.77
CA TRP A 472 -43.53 14.73 8.69
C TRP A 472 -43.05 13.31 8.98
N ARG A 473 -41.80 13.19 9.42
CA ARG A 473 -41.23 11.92 9.91
C ARG A 473 -40.21 12.19 11.01
N PRO A 474 -40.20 11.45 12.14
CA PRO A 474 -39.13 11.56 13.12
C PRO A 474 -37.78 11.15 12.51
N LEU A 475 -36.69 11.67 13.07
CA LEU A 475 -35.34 11.22 12.71
C LEU A 475 -34.99 9.96 13.52
N ALA A 476 -34.25 9.02 12.93
CA ALA A 476 -33.96 7.72 13.56
C ALA A 476 -33.26 7.83 14.93
N PHE A 477 -32.49 8.90 15.13
CA PHE A 477 -31.76 9.20 16.35
C PHE A 477 -32.55 10.04 17.38
N SER A 478 -33.78 10.47 17.07
CA SER A 478 -34.63 11.27 17.98
C SER A 478 -34.84 10.57 19.33
N GLU A 479 -34.99 11.34 20.42
CA GLU A 479 -35.59 10.81 21.66
C GLU A 479 -37.04 10.39 21.43
N ASP A 480 -37.47 9.35 22.15
CA ASP A 480 -38.86 8.90 22.17
C ASP A 480 -39.63 9.65 23.26
N GLY A 481 -40.94 9.84 23.04
CA GLY A 481 -41.84 10.35 24.06
C GLY A 481 -42.62 11.60 23.63
N LYS A 482 -43.30 12.19 24.62
CA LYS A 482 -44.17 13.35 24.41
C LYS A 482 -43.41 14.63 24.73
N VAL A 483 -43.37 15.53 23.76
CA VAL A 483 -42.95 16.93 23.94
C VAL A 483 -44.22 17.78 24.07
N ALA A 484 -44.33 18.54 25.16
CA ALA A 484 -45.46 19.44 25.37
C ALA A 484 -45.49 20.57 24.32
N ALA A 485 -46.65 21.21 24.17
CA ALA A 485 -46.79 22.36 23.27
C ALA A 485 -45.78 23.46 23.63
N ALA A 486 -44.87 23.75 22.70
CA ALA A 486 -43.81 24.74 22.86
C ALA A 486 -43.75 25.67 21.65
N GLU A 487 -43.27 26.91 21.86
CA GLU A 487 -43.09 27.89 20.78
C GLU A 487 -42.06 27.41 19.76
N VAL A 488 -42.08 28.00 18.56
CA VAL A 488 -41.22 27.60 17.44
C VAL A 488 -40.29 28.75 17.07
N ALA A 489 -39.02 28.47 16.83
CA ALA A 489 -38.04 29.41 16.33
C ALA A 489 -37.33 28.86 15.09
N PHE A 490 -37.03 29.71 14.12
CA PHE A 490 -36.26 29.36 12.93
C PHE A 490 -34.81 29.83 13.10
N ALA A 491 -33.84 28.95 12.87
CA ALA A 491 -32.41 29.19 13.09
C ALA A 491 -31.56 28.86 11.85
N GLY A 492 -32.03 29.24 10.66
CA GLY A 492 -31.28 29.10 9.41
C GLY A 492 -30.89 27.66 9.11
N TYR A 493 -29.60 27.41 8.84
CA TYR A 493 -29.06 26.06 8.64
C TYR A 493 -28.71 25.33 9.95
N GLY A 494 -28.83 25.98 11.11
CA GLY A 494 -28.54 25.38 12.41
C GLY A 494 -27.06 25.08 12.66
N ILE A 495 -26.16 25.71 11.92
CA ILE A 495 -24.72 25.45 11.95
C ILE A 495 -24.06 26.40 12.95
N VAL A 496 -23.16 25.84 13.78
CA VAL A 496 -22.29 26.61 14.69
C VAL A 496 -20.89 26.06 14.57
N THR A 497 -19.92 26.90 14.19
CA THR A 497 -18.50 26.53 14.12
C THR A 497 -17.74 27.07 15.33
N PRO A 498 -16.77 26.33 15.90
CA PRO A 498 -15.87 26.86 16.93
C PRO A 498 -15.08 28.07 16.43
N PRO A 499 -14.64 28.99 17.31
CA PRO A 499 -13.67 30.02 16.95
C PRO A 499 -12.36 29.36 16.50
N SER A 500 -11.83 29.76 15.34
CA SER A 500 -10.49 29.35 14.87
C SER A 500 -9.67 30.58 14.49
N ASP A 501 -8.34 30.48 14.57
CA ASP A 501 -7.43 31.60 14.31
C ASP A 501 -7.39 32.04 12.83
N GLN A 502 -8.06 31.32 11.92
CA GLN A 502 -7.96 31.52 10.46
C GLN A 502 -9.30 31.56 9.70
N GLU A 503 -10.45 31.30 10.34
CA GLU A 503 -11.77 31.36 9.68
C GLU A 503 -12.79 32.16 10.50
N THR A 504 -13.71 32.85 9.82
CA THR A 504 -14.85 33.52 10.46
C THR A 504 -15.80 32.49 11.07
N SER A 505 -15.98 32.55 12.39
CA SER A 505 -16.96 31.71 13.11
C SER A 505 -18.39 31.94 12.56
N HIS A 506 -19.03 30.88 12.07
CA HIS A 506 -20.44 30.89 11.68
C HIS A 506 -21.32 30.44 12.83
N ASP A 507 -22.38 31.18 13.13
CA ASP A 507 -23.39 30.83 14.13
C ASP A 507 -24.78 31.17 13.60
N SER A 508 -25.54 30.16 13.16
CA SER A 508 -26.90 30.36 12.63
C SER A 508 -27.92 30.79 13.68
N TYR A 509 -27.61 30.69 14.97
CA TYR A 509 -28.50 31.10 16.05
C TYR A 509 -28.24 32.55 16.47
N GLY A 510 -26.99 32.99 16.48
CA GLY A 510 -26.62 34.34 16.95
C GLY A 510 -27.19 34.60 18.36
N GLU A 511 -27.93 35.71 18.51
CA GLU A 511 -28.62 36.11 19.76
C GLU A 511 -30.02 35.48 19.94
N LEU A 512 -30.46 34.57 19.06
CA LEU A 512 -31.78 33.93 19.14
C LEU A 512 -31.90 33.05 20.39
N ASP A 513 -32.86 33.41 21.25
CA ASP A 513 -33.25 32.58 22.39
C ASP A 513 -34.14 31.40 21.94
N VAL A 514 -33.58 30.19 22.00
CA VAL A 514 -34.28 28.94 21.69
C VAL A 514 -34.60 28.10 22.93
N GLU A 515 -34.33 28.61 24.13
CA GLU A 515 -34.60 27.87 25.37
C GLU A 515 -36.11 27.58 25.49
N GLY A 516 -36.46 26.31 25.68
CA GLY A 516 -37.83 25.85 25.80
C GLY A 516 -38.61 25.76 24.47
N LYS A 517 -37.97 25.99 23.31
CA LYS A 517 -38.65 26.10 22.00
C LYS A 517 -38.29 24.94 21.04
N TRP A 518 -39.13 24.71 20.04
CA TRP A 518 -38.79 23.91 18.87
C TRP A 518 -37.95 24.74 17.91
N VAL A 519 -36.85 24.18 17.40
CA VAL A 519 -35.97 24.87 16.45
C VAL A 519 -36.14 24.29 15.06
N VAL A 520 -36.52 25.11 14.09
CA VAL A 520 -36.59 24.76 12.67
C VAL A 520 -35.28 25.15 11.99
N VAL A 521 -34.67 24.20 11.29
CA VAL A 521 -33.43 24.39 10.52
C VAL A 521 -33.52 23.75 9.14
N LEU A 522 -32.73 24.27 8.21
CA LEU A 522 -32.53 23.64 6.91
C LEU A 522 -31.54 22.46 7.02
N ARG A 523 -31.86 21.37 6.30
CA ARG A 523 -31.20 20.06 6.39
C ARG A 523 -29.72 20.12 6.03
N TYR A 524 -29.38 20.83 4.96
CA TYR A 524 -28.07 20.76 4.32
C TYR A 524 -27.16 21.92 4.74
N LEU A 525 -26.41 22.45 3.77
CA LEU A 525 -25.60 23.64 3.83
C LEU A 525 -26.22 24.68 2.87
N PRO A 526 -25.90 25.96 3.04
CA PRO A 526 -26.17 26.97 2.02
C PRO A 526 -25.67 26.51 0.63
N GLU A 527 -26.55 26.54 -0.37
CA GLU A 527 -26.28 25.94 -1.70
C GLU A 527 -25.35 26.78 -2.59
N ASP A 528 -25.14 28.07 -2.33
CA ASP A 528 -24.37 29.00 -3.20
C ASP A 528 -23.08 29.53 -2.56
N LEU A 529 -22.54 28.84 -1.54
CA LEU A 529 -21.24 29.17 -0.93
C LEU A 529 -20.05 28.82 -1.84
N ALA A 530 -18.95 29.57 -1.64
CA ALA A 530 -17.66 29.26 -2.25
C ALA A 530 -17.15 27.87 -1.76
N PRO A 531 -16.45 27.08 -2.61
CA PRO A 531 -16.01 25.72 -2.28
C PRO A 531 -15.23 25.60 -0.96
N GLU A 532 -14.37 26.57 -0.67
CA GLU A 532 -13.58 26.63 0.56
C GLU A 532 -14.47 26.80 1.80
N ALA A 533 -15.46 27.69 1.72
CA ALA A 533 -16.43 27.90 2.80
C ALA A 533 -17.32 26.67 3.00
N THR A 534 -17.76 26.01 1.93
CA THR A 534 -18.52 24.76 2.01
C THR A 534 -17.73 23.66 2.72
N ARG A 535 -16.42 23.53 2.46
CA ARG A 535 -15.54 22.56 3.15
C ARG A 535 -15.45 22.83 4.65
N GLY A 536 -15.27 24.08 5.05
CA GLY A 536 -15.19 24.47 6.46
C GLY A 536 -16.47 24.16 7.24
N LEU A 537 -17.64 24.21 6.58
CA LEU A 537 -18.94 23.96 7.21
C LEU A 537 -19.41 22.50 7.15
N LEU A 538 -18.81 21.65 6.30
CA LEU A 538 -19.30 20.30 5.98
C LEU A 538 -19.49 19.42 7.24
N LEU A 539 -18.49 19.39 8.12
CA LEU A 539 -18.52 18.61 9.36
C LEU A 539 -19.62 19.04 10.34
N TYR A 540 -20.09 20.28 10.22
CA TYR A 540 -21.09 20.88 11.10
C TYR A 540 -22.49 20.84 10.49
N SER A 541 -22.64 20.33 9.27
CA SER A 541 -23.92 20.16 8.59
C SER A 541 -24.70 18.93 9.04
N GLU A 542 -24.07 18.04 9.80
CA GLU A 542 -24.65 16.79 10.27
C GLU A 542 -25.90 16.99 11.13
N LEU A 543 -26.94 16.21 10.88
CA LEU A 543 -28.21 16.33 11.59
C LEU A 543 -28.05 16.09 13.10
N GLN A 544 -27.19 15.14 13.49
CA GLN A 544 -26.87 14.93 14.89
C GLN A 544 -26.10 16.10 15.51
N TYR A 545 -25.17 16.70 14.75
CA TYR A 545 -24.46 17.87 15.24
C TYR A 545 -25.45 19.02 15.47
N LYS A 546 -26.32 19.32 14.50
CA LYS A 546 -27.38 20.33 14.60
C LYS A 546 -28.32 20.07 15.78
N ALA A 547 -28.71 18.81 16.00
CA ALA A 547 -29.52 18.41 17.14
C ALA A 547 -28.79 18.65 18.46
N SER A 548 -27.50 18.30 18.55
CA SER A 548 -26.69 18.54 19.74
C SER A 548 -26.50 20.03 20.04
N VAL A 549 -26.44 20.88 19.00
CA VAL A 549 -26.35 22.33 19.16
C VAL A 549 -27.67 22.88 19.70
N ALA A 550 -28.81 22.48 19.11
CA ALA A 550 -30.12 22.88 19.59
C ALA A 550 -30.35 22.47 21.05
N GLU A 551 -29.97 21.23 21.39
CA GLU A 551 -30.01 20.68 22.75
C GLU A 551 -29.19 21.51 23.73
N ARG A 552 -27.92 21.79 23.42
CA ARG A 552 -27.04 22.60 24.29
C ARG A 552 -27.54 24.03 24.48
N ARG A 553 -28.37 24.54 23.56
CA ARG A 553 -29.03 25.85 23.66
C ARG A 553 -30.42 25.79 24.34
N GLY A 554 -30.81 24.63 24.87
CA GLY A 554 -32.04 24.46 25.65
C GLY A 554 -33.31 24.26 24.83
N ALA A 555 -33.20 23.96 23.53
CA ALA A 555 -34.36 23.62 22.70
C ALA A 555 -35.04 22.33 23.19
N VAL A 556 -36.37 22.27 23.11
CA VAL A 556 -37.14 21.05 23.44
C VAL A 556 -37.24 20.08 22.27
N GLY A 557 -36.90 20.53 21.06
CA GLY A 557 -36.77 19.66 19.90
C GLY A 557 -36.28 20.37 18.64
N LEU A 558 -35.86 19.58 17.66
CA LEU A 558 -35.34 20.00 16.36
C LEU A 558 -36.31 19.59 15.24
N ILE A 559 -36.54 20.50 14.31
CA ILE A 559 -37.31 20.29 13.08
C ILE A 559 -36.39 20.57 11.90
N VAL A 560 -36.24 19.59 11.01
CA VAL A 560 -35.35 19.67 9.85
C VAL A 560 -36.17 19.76 8.57
N VAL A 561 -35.82 20.68 7.68
CA VAL A 561 -36.50 20.90 6.40
C VAL A 561 -35.49 20.80 5.27
N SER A 562 -35.74 19.96 4.26
CA SER A 562 -34.79 19.80 3.14
C SER A 562 -34.61 21.09 2.33
N GLY A 563 -35.66 21.89 2.20
CA GLY A 563 -35.63 23.16 1.47
C GLY A 563 -35.97 22.98 -0.03
N PRO A 564 -36.72 23.89 -0.64
CA PRO A 564 -37.04 23.83 -2.07
C PRO A 564 -35.83 23.81 -3.01
N ASN A 565 -34.72 24.44 -2.63
CA ASN A 565 -33.53 24.55 -3.51
C ASN A 565 -32.71 23.24 -3.57
N ALA A 566 -32.89 22.34 -2.61
CA ALA A 566 -32.10 21.11 -2.53
C ALA A 566 -32.39 20.12 -3.67
N LYS A 567 -33.58 20.14 -4.31
CA LYS A 567 -33.96 19.21 -5.41
C LYS A 567 -33.71 17.71 -5.11
N VAL A 568 -34.00 17.27 -3.89
CA VAL A 568 -33.95 15.86 -3.45
C VAL A 568 -35.06 15.01 -4.09
N LYS A 569 -34.84 13.70 -4.25
CA LYS A 569 -35.90 12.76 -4.64
C LYS A 569 -36.94 12.55 -3.52
N GLN A 570 -36.50 12.59 -2.25
CA GLN A 570 -37.34 12.48 -1.06
C GLN A 570 -37.10 13.65 -0.11
N GLU A 571 -38.16 14.40 0.21
CA GLU A 571 -38.09 15.58 1.09
C GLU A 571 -37.90 15.22 2.57
N LEU A 572 -38.66 14.23 3.03
CA LEU A 572 -38.57 13.71 4.40
C LEU A 572 -37.29 12.88 4.55
N VAL A 573 -36.63 13.04 5.68
CA VAL A 573 -35.43 12.25 5.98
C VAL A 573 -35.85 10.78 6.12
N ALA A 574 -35.14 9.87 5.46
CA ALA A 574 -35.41 8.44 5.56
C ALA A 574 -35.25 7.99 7.02
N LEU A 575 -36.21 7.19 7.53
CA LEU A 575 -36.13 6.59 8.85
C LEU A 575 -35.25 5.33 8.80
N THR A 576 -34.04 5.50 8.31
CA THR A 576 -33.01 4.46 8.23
C THR A 576 -32.05 4.59 9.40
N GLN A 577 -31.28 3.54 9.69
CA GLN A 577 -30.31 3.56 10.78
C GLN A 577 -29.35 4.76 10.67
N ASP A 578 -29.12 5.44 11.79
CA ASP A 578 -28.09 6.47 11.88
C ASP A 578 -26.72 5.81 12.17
N PRO A 579 -25.69 6.02 11.33
CA PRO A 579 -24.37 5.42 11.49
C PRO A 579 -23.63 5.79 12.78
N ALA A 580 -24.03 6.84 13.50
CA ALA A 580 -23.37 7.25 14.74
C ALA A 580 -23.89 6.54 15.99
N GLY A 581 -24.98 5.76 15.88
CA GLY A 581 -25.47 4.86 16.93
C GLY A 581 -25.99 5.52 18.23
N GLY A 582 -25.83 6.83 18.39
CA GLY A 582 -26.29 7.62 19.54
C GLY A 582 -27.72 8.15 19.38
N ARG A 583 -28.42 8.32 20.50
CA ARG A 583 -29.66 9.11 20.57
C ARG A 583 -29.28 10.59 20.71
N ALA A 584 -29.97 11.48 20.00
CA ALA A 584 -29.97 12.89 20.40
C ALA A 584 -30.76 12.99 21.70
N GLY A 585 -30.32 13.78 22.68
CA GLY A 585 -31.07 13.98 23.93
C GLY A 585 -32.31 14.86 23.77
N ILE A 586 -32.78 15.07 22.52
CA ILE A 586 -33.95 15.87 22.17
C ILE A 586 -34.82 15.15 21.14
N ALA A 587 -36.09 15.56 21.06
CA ALA A 587 -36.96 15.13 19.97
C ALA A 587 -36.52 15.77 18.66
N ALA A 588 -36.35 14.98 17.60
CA ALA A 588 -35.91 15.45 16.30
C ALA A 588 -36.77 14.88 15.18
N LEU A 589 -37.28 15.74 14.30
CA LEU A 589 -38.14 15.35 13.19
C LEU A 589 -37.83 16.11 11.92
N SER A 590 -38.31 15.61 10.79
CA SER A 590 -38.29 16.29 9.49
C SER A 590 -39.70 16.64 9.04
N LEU A 591 -39.84 17.81 8.38
CA LEU A 591 -41.07 18.23 7.71
C LEU A 591 -40.89 18.22 6.19
N SER A 592 -41.98 17.96 5.48
CA SER A 592 -42.06 18.20 4.03
C SER A 592 -41.93 19.70 3.75
N ASN A 593 -41.49 20.06 2.55
CA ASN A 593 -41.36 21.46 2.16
C ASN A 593 -42.73 22.17 2.22
N ALA A 594 -43.81 21.46 1.90
CA ALA A 594 -45.17 21.98 1.99
C ALA A 594 -45.60 22.29 3.44
N ALA A 595 -45.34 21.36 4.38
CA ALA A 595 -45.66 21.55 5.79
C ALA A 595 -44.82 22.69 6.40
N ALA A 596 -43.52 22.75 6.07
CA ALA A 596 -42.62 23.80 6.52
C ALA A 596 -43.00 25.19 5.96
N ALA A 597 -43.37 25.27 4.68
CA ALA A 597 -43.82 26.53 4.07
C ALA A 597 -45.12 27.03 4.72
N ALA A 598 -46.06 26.14 5.04
CA ALA A 598 -47.27 26.51 5.76
C ALA A 598 -47.00 27.00 7.18
N LEU A 599 -46.03 26.38 7.87
CA LEU A 599 -45.59 26.78 9.21
C LEU A 599 -44.93 28.17 9.21
N LEU A 600 -43.98 28.42 8.30
CA LEU A 600 -43.29 29.73 8.20
C LEU A 600 -44.22 30.84 7.67
N GLY A 601 -45.19 30.48 6.81
CA GLY A 601 -46.17 31.40 6.26
C GLY A 601 -47.03 32.10 7.32
N THR A 602 -47.21 31.51 8.52
CA THR A 602 -47.93 32.17 9.62
C THR A 602 -47.20 33.40 10.16
N ALA A 603 -45.88 33.46 9.98
CA ALA A 603 -45.05 34.62 10.30
C ALA A 603 -44.88 35.58 9.09
N GLY A 604 -45.55 35.30 7.96
CA GLY A 604 -45.44 36.06 6.73
C GLY A 604 -44.15 35.77 5.94
N THR A 605 -43.48 34.66 6.23
CA THR A 605 -42.20 34.30 5.62
C THR A 605 -42.40 33.21 4.56
N ASP A 606 -41.86 33.44 3.36
CA ASP A 606 -41.82 32.43 2.30
C ASP A 606 -40.57 31.55 2.44
N LEU A 607 -40.74 30.23 2.50
CA LEU A 607 -39.63 29.28 2.71
C LEU A 607 -38.59 29.35 1.58
N LYS A 608 -39.03 29.55 0.33
CA LYS A 608 -38.10 29.59 -0.80
C LYS A 608 -37.29 30.89 -0.77
N ALA A 609 -37.93 32.05 -0.58
CA ALA A 609 -37.25 33.32 -0.48
C ALA A 609 -36.24 33.33 0.69
N LEU A 610 -36.62 32.75 1.83
CA LEU A 610 -35.75 32.62 3.00
C LEU A 610 -34.53 31.72 2.72
N GLN A 611 -34.73 30.61 2.01
CA GLN A 611 -33.62 29.75 1.61
C GLN A 611 -32.72 30.42 0.57
N ASP A 612 -33.28 31.14 -0.40
CA ASP A 612 -32.51 31.87 -1.43
C ASP A 612 -31.54 32.90 -0.78
N GLU A 613 -31.98 33.62 0.28
CA GLU A 613 -31.13 34.54 1.04
C GLU A 613 -30.02 33.82 1.82
N LEU A 614 -30.36 32.73 2.49
CA LEU A 614 -29.40 31.93 3.26
C LEU A 614 -28.37 31.23 2.36
N ASP A 615 -28.78 30.74 1.19
CA ASP A 615 -27.92 30.06 0.22
C ASP A 615 -26.82 30.98 -0.32
N GLY A 616 -27.12 32.27 -0.49
CA GLY A 616 -26.17 33.30 -0.89
C GLY A 616 -25.13 33.68 0.17
N GLY A 617 -25.18 33.09 1.36
CA GLY A 617 -24.25 33.34 2.45
C GLY A 617 -24.55 34.60 3.27
N GLU A 618 -25.72 35.21 3.10
CA GLU A 618 -26.14 36.36 3.89
C GLU A 618 -26.50 35.95 5.33
N ALA A 619 -26.14 36.79 6.30
CA ALA A 619 -26.49 36.58 7.70
C ALA A 619 -27.97 36.92 7.94
N VAL A 620 -28.86 35.94 7.74
CA VAL A 620 -30.28 36.06 8.09
C VAL A 620 -30.45 35.77 9.58
N ALA A 621 -30.91 36.76 10.34
CA ALA A 621 -31.19 36.58 11.76
C ALA A 621 -32.33 35.58 11.97
N GLY A 622 -32.12 34.61 12.87
CA GLY A 622 -33.18 33.71 13.30
C GLY A 622 -34.31 34.45 14.01
N PHE A 623 -35.52 33.88 14.00
CA PHE A 623 -36.71 34.52 14.54
C PHE A 623 -37.68 33.52 15.17
N VAL A 624 -38.48 33.97 16.14
CA VAL A 624 -39.56 33.20 16.77
C VAL A 624 -40.84 33.38 15.96
N LEU A 625 -41.62 32.31 15.78
CA LEU A 625 -42.92 32.32 15.09
C LEU A 625 -44.03 32.69 16.10
N PRO A 626 -44.59 33.92 16.08
CA PRO A 626 -45.47 34.38 17.15
C PRO A 626 -46.82 33.68 17.13
N GLY A 627 -47.23 33.09 18.26
CA GLY A 627 -48.54 32.44 18.40
C GLY A 627 -48.63 31.07 17.71
N VAL A 628 -47.49 30.47 17.39
CA VAL A 628 -47.39 29.09 16.89
C VAL A 628 -46.78 28.22 17.98
N THR A 629 -47.42 27.09 18.30
CA THR A 629 -46.84 26.08 19.19
C THR A 629 -46.95 24.69 18.59
N ILE A 630 -45.94 23.85 18.83
CA ILE A 630 -45.89 22.47 18.35
C ILE A 630 -45.92 21.51 19.54
N GLU A 631 -46.85 20.57 19.51
CA GLU A 631 -46.89 19.39 20.39
C GLU A 631 -46.56 18.15 19.55
N ALA A 632 -45.62 17.33 20.00
CA ALA A 632 -45.24 16.10 19.32
C ALA A 632 -45.26 14.90 20.28
N THR A 633 -45.64 13.73 19.78
CA THR A 633 -45.34 12.44 20.37
C THR A 633 -44.52 11.68 19.35
N VAL A 634 -43.25 11.44 19.68
CA VAL A 634 -42.33 10.67 18.85
C VAL A 634 -42.32 9.24 19.37
N ASP A 635 -42.66 8.30 18.51
CA ASP A 635 -42.70 6.87 18.83
C ASP A 635 -41.95 6.10 17.73
N ILE A 636 -40.70 5.73 18.00
CA ILE A 636 -39.86 5.04 17.00
C ILE A 636 -39.74 3.56 17.38
N ALA A 637 -40.34 2.71 16.56
CA ALA A 637 -40.16 1.27 16.64
C ALA A 637 -38.78 0.90 16.07
N ARG A 638 -37.76 0.87 16.93
CA ARG A 638 -36.39 0.48 16.54
C ARG A 638 -36.27 -1.04 16.52
N GLU A 639 -35.96 -1.60 15.35
CA GLU A 639 -35.65 -3.01 15.24
C GLU A 639 -34.21 -3.24 15.70
N LYS A 640 -34.03 -3.96 16.81
CA LYS A 640 -32.71 -4.39 17.27
C LYS A 640 -32.43 -5.78 16.71
N ARG A 641 -31.24 -5.98 16.15
CA ARG A 641 -30.68 -7.31 15.90
C ARG A 641 -29.39 -7.48 16.69
N SER A 642 -28.83 -8.68 16.64
CA SER A 642 -27.56 -9.00 17.28
C SER A 642 -26.62 -9.58 16.24
N GLY A 643 -25.41 -9.04 16.16
CA GLY A 643 -24.29 -9.59 15.41
C GLY A 643 -23.42 -10.43 16.32
N ARG A 644 -22.53 -11.25 15.74
CA ARG A 644 -21.59 -12.05 16.52
C ARG A 644 -20.23 -12.20 15.84
N ASN A 645 -19.17 -11.81 16.53
CA ASN A 645 -17.80 -12.10 16.13
C ASN A 645 -17.50 -13.58 16.39
N VAL A 646 -16.56 -14.15 15.63
CA VAL A 646 -16.01 -15.50 15.88
C VAL A 646 -14.54 -15.40 16.24
N LEU A 647 -14.20 -15.78 17.47
CA LEU A 647 -12.89 -15.59 18.08
C LEU A 647 -12.29 -16.94 18.52
N ALA A 648 -11.05 -17.21 18.12
CA ALA A 648 -10.30 -18.41 18.50
C ALA A 648 -8.85 -18.09 18.89
N ARG A 649 -8.23 -18.98 19.66
CA ARG A 649 -6.87 -18.84 20.19
C ARG A 649 -6.03 -20.07 19.93
N LEU A 650 -4.82 -19.85 19.42
CA LEU A 650 -3.74 -20.84 19.42
C LEU A 650 -2.75 -20.49 20.54
N PRO A 651 -2.70 -21.25 21.64
CA PRO A 651 -1.85 -20.90 22.77
C PRO A 651 -0.35 -21.08 22.45
N ALA A 652 0.51 -20.29 23.09
CA ALA A 652 1.96 -20.50 23.03
C ALA A 652 2.35 -21.84 23.68
N ALA A 653 3.54 -22.37 23.34
CA ALA A 653 4.03 -23.59 23.97
C ALA A 653 4.43 -23.34 25.45
N GLY A 654 4.11 -24.28 26.34
CA GLY A 654 4.57 -24.26 27.73
C GLY A 654 3.90 -23.22 28.66
N GLY A 655 2.74 -22.67 28.30
CA GLY A 655 1.98 -21.75 29.15
C GLY A 655 2.47 -20.29 29.16
N ALA A 656 3.67 -20.01 28.64
CA ALA A 656 4.30 -18.68 28.61
C ALA A 656 3.53 -17.59 27.82
N GLY A 657 2.50 -17.96 27.06
CA GLY A 657 1.72 -17.04 26.24
C GLY A 657 0.73 -16.16 27.02
N HIS A 658 0.47 -16.45 28.30
CA HIS A 658 -0.42 -15.63 29.14
C HIS A 658 0.26 -14.36 29.67
N GLU A 659 1.60 -14.31 29.65
CA GLU A 659 2.38 -13.16 30.12
C GLU A 659 2.77 -12.20 28.99
N ARG A 660 2.41 -12.50 27.74
CA ARG A 660 2.80 -11.70 26.57
C ARG A 660 1.57 -11.38 25.69
N PRO A 661 1.47 -10.16 25.14
CA PRO A 661 0.35 -9.75 24.30
C PRO A 661 0.22 -10.64 23.05
N ALA A 662 -0.98 -11.03 22.66
CA ALA A 662 -1.20 -11.95 21.55
C ALA A 662 -0.99 -11.29 20.17
N VAL A 663 -0.54 -12.06 19.17
CA VAL A 663 -0.57 -11.62 17.77
C VAL A 663 -1.95 -11.92 17.22
N MET A 664 -2.60 -10.97 16.56
CA MET A 664 -3.96 -11.15 16.06
C MET A 664 -3.99 -11.15 14.53
N VAL A 665 -4.79 -12.05 13.96
CA VAL A 665 -5.07 -12.16 12.52
C VAL A 665 -6.58 -12.13 12.34
N GLY A 666 -7.09 -11.29 11.44
CA GLY A 666 -8.52 -11.19 11.23
C GLY A 666 -8.95 -10.73 9.85
N ALA A 667 -10.25 -10.88 9.60
CA ALA A 667 -10.97 -10.50 8.40
C ALA A 667 -12.44 -10.29 8.77
N HIS A 668 -13.14 -9.37 8.11
CA HIS A 668 -14.59 -9.26 8.26
C HIS A 668 -15.31 -10.41 7.55
N LEU A 669 -16.50 -10.76 8.03
CA LEU A 669 -17.29 -11.92 7.57
C LEU A 669 -18.61 -11.51 6.93
N ASP A 670 -19.19 -10.40 7.40
CA ASP A 670 -20.47 -9.90 6.94
C ASP A 670 -20.36 -9.18 5.59
N HIS A 671 -21.48 -9.17 4.87
CA HIS A 671 -21.61 -8.42 3.61
C HIS A 671 -23.01 -7.76 3.52
N LEU A 672 -23.41 -7.31 2.32
CA LEU A 672 -24.59 -6.47 2.12
C LEU A 672 -25.94 -7.22 2.01
N GLY A 673 -25.98 -8.55 2.20
CA GLY A 673 -27.22 -9.32 2.09
C GLY A 673 -27.81 -9.26 0.68
N ARG A 674 -29.00 -8.65 0.55
CA ARG A 674 -29.64 -8.39 -0.76
C ARG A 674 -29.50 -6.94 -1.25
N GLY A 675 -28.58 -6.18 -0.67
CA GLY A 675 -28.42 -4.74 -0.92
C GLY A 675 -29.40 -3.89 -0.10
N GLU A 676 -29.79 -4.40 1.08
CA GLU A 676 -30.79 -3.79 1.95
C GLU A 676 -30.25 -2.60 2.77
N ILE A 677 -28.92 -2.48 2.86
CA ILE A 677 -28.21 -1.41 3.56
C ILE A 677 -27.45 -0.52 2.58
N SER A 678 -27.11 0.70 3.01
CA SER A 678 -26.32 1.64 2.21
C SER A 678 -24.95 1.04 1.88
N GLY A 679 -24.52 1.16 0.61
CA GLY A 679 -23.24 0.62 0.14
C GLY A 679 -23.36 -0.21 -1.14
N SER A 680 -24.55 -0.73 -1.43
CA SER A 680 -24.79 -1.48 -2.67
C SER A 680 -24.57 -0.61 -3.92
N LEU A 681 -23.84 -1.17 -4.89
CA LEU A 681 -23.65 -0.62 -6.24
C LEU A 681 -24.42 -1.44 -7.29
N ALA A 682 -25.45 -2.17 -6.87
CA ALA A 682 -26.35 -2.88 -7.76
C ALA A 682 -27.06 -1.93 -8.72
N ARG A 683 -27.27 -2.39 -9.96
CA ARG A 683 -28.09 -1.69 -10.96
C ARG A 683 -29.58 -1.93 -10.68
N ASP A 684 -30.44 -1.15 -11.33
CA ASP A 684 -31.90 -1.29 -11.21
C ASP A 684 -32.39 -2.72 -11.56
N ASP A 685 -31.76 -3.38 -12.54
CA ASP A 685 -32.05 -4.76 -12.94
C ASP A 685 -31.46 -5.83 -12.00
N GLU A 686 -30.64 -5.41 -11.03
CA GLU A 686 -29.96 -6.25 -10.05
C GLU A 686 -30.49 -6.04 -8.62
N ALA A 687 -31.43 -5.12 -8.43
CA ALA A 687 -32.00 -4.79 -7.14
C ALA A 687 -32.60 -6.03 -6.44
N GLY A 688 -32.25 -6.24 -5.18
CA GLY A 688 -32.72 -7.37 -4.36
C GLY A 688 -32.02 -8.70 -4.62
N GLN A 689 -31.05 -8.76 -5.55
CA GLN A 689 -30.20 -9.94 -5.73
C GLN A 689 -29.20 -10.10 -4.57
N VAL A 690 -28.76 -11.34 -4.35
CA VAL A 690 -27.80 -11.66 -3.30
C VAL A 690 -26.44 -11.04 -3.63
N HIS A 691 -25.89 -10.30 -2.68
CA HIS A 691 -24.52 -9.81 -2.74
C HIS A 691 -23.63 -10.89 -2.16
N PHE A 692 -22.86 -11.59 -3.00
CA PHE A 692 -22.14 -12.78 -2.57
C PHE A 692 -20.87 -12.47 -1.78
N GLY A 693 -20.25 -11.30 -1.96
CA GLY A 693 -19.06 -10.85 -1.21
C GLY A 693 -17.88 -11.81 -1.31
N ALA A 694 -17.64 -12.37 -2.51
CA ALA A 694 -16.59 -13.35 -2.72
C ALA A 694 -15.19 -12.77 -2.53
N ASP A 695 -14.93 -11.56 -3.04
CA ASP A 695 -13.70 -10.84 -2.76
C ASP A 695 -13.80 -10.07 -1.45
N ASP A 696 -14.89 -9.32 -1.25
CA ASP A 696 -15.07 -8.35 -0.16
C ASP A 696 -14.57 -8.90 1.19
N ASN A 697 -15.26 -9.95 1.67
CA ASN A 697 -14.93 -10.63 2.93
C ASN A 697 -14.54 -12.10 2.76
N ALA A 698 -15.15 -12.85 1.83
CA ALA A 698 -14.99 -14.30 1.81
C ALA A 698 -13.55 -14.72 1.48
N SER A 699 -12.85 -13.94 0.65
CA SER A 699 -11.43 -14.13 0.35
C SER A 699 -10.54 -13.96 1.59
N GLY A 700 -10.81 -12.93 2.41
CA GLY A 700 -10.11 -12.65 3.67
C GLY A 700 -10.36 -13.72 4.72
N VAL A 701 -11.62 -14.15 4.89
CA VAL A 701 -11.98 -15.23 5.83
C VAL A 701 -11.40 -16.58 5.39
N ALA A 702 -11.37 -16.87 4.08
CA ALA A 702 -10.70 -18.06 3.56
C ALA A 702 -9.20 -18.03 3.90
N GLY A 703 -8.54 -16.89 3.69
CA GLY A 703 -7.15 -16.67 4.11
C GLY A 703 -6.95 -16.89 5.61
N LEU A 704 -7.84 -16.36 6.46
CA LEU A 704 -7.82 -16.53 7.91
C LEU A 704 -7.85 -18.01 8.33
N LEU A 705 -8.76 -18.79 7.75
CA LEU A 705 -8.92 -20.22 8.05
C LEU A 705 -7.67 -21.02 7.63
N GLU A 706 -7.13 -20.76 6.44
CA GLU A 706 -5.92 -21.41 5.93
C GLU A 706 -4.68 -21.06 6.78
N ILE A 707 -4.53 -19.80 7.18
CA ILE A 707 -3.45 -19.36 8.07
C ILE A 707 -3.57 -20.07 9.42
N ALA A 708 -4.77 -20.18 9.97
CA ALA A 708 -5.00 -20.88 11.23
C ALA A 708 -4.62 -22.36 11.14
N GLN A 709 -5.05 -23.06 10.09
CA GLN A 709 -4.72 -24.46 9.84
C GLN A 709 -3.20 -24.68 9.68
N TYR A 710 -2.54 -23.82 8.91
CA TYR A 710 -1.09 -23.86 8.71
C TYR A 710 -0.31 -23.65 10.01
N LEU A 711 -0.67 -22.66 10.83
CA LEU A 711 0.01 -22.38 12.09
C LEU A 711 -0.22 -23.49 13.13
N VAL A 712 -1.41 -24.07 13.18
CA VAL A 712 -1.72 -25.25 14.02
C VAL A 712 -0.84 -26.43 13.62
N ASP A 713 -0.72 -26.73 12.32
CA ASP A 713 0.13 -27.81 11.83
C ASP A 713 1.62 -27.57 12.15
N LEU A 714 2.13 -26.35 11.92
CA LEU A 714 3.50 -26.00 12.31
C LEU A 714 3.74 -26.16 13.82
N LYS A 715 2.74 -25.88 14.66
CA LYS A 715 2.82 -26.11 16.11
C LYS A 715 2.86 -27.61 16.42
N ARG A 716 1.97 -28.42 15.81
CA ARG A 716 1.94 -29.88 15.97
C ARG A 716 3.27 -30.52 15.56
N GLN A 717 3.94 -29.99 14.54
CA GLN A 717 5.27 -30.41 14.09
C GLN A 717 6.44 -29.87 14.94
N GLY A 718 6.19 -29.03 15.96
CA GLY A 718 7.24 -28.41 16.77
C GLY A 718 8.04 -27.31 16.07
N ARG A 719 7.55 -26.79 14.93
CA ARG A 719 8.23 -25.82 14.05
C ARG A 719 7.81 -24.37 14.27
N LEU A 720 6.68 -24.13 14.95
CA LEU A 720 6.19 -22.77 15.25
C LEU A 720 6.91 -22.14 16.45
N LYS A 721 7.33 -22.92 17.48
CA LYS A 721 8.01 -22.43 18.71
C LYS A 721 7.53 -21.03 19.17
N ALA A 722 6.21 -20.83 19.24
CA ALA A 722 5.62 -19.54 19.57
C ALA A 722 5.85 -19.18 21.04
N LYS A 723 6.16 -17.91 21.29
CA LYS A 723 6.34 -17.31 22.62
C LYS A 723 5.10 -16.52 23.09
N ARG A 724 4.17 -16.24 22.17
CA ARG A 724 2.92 -15.52 22.41
C ARG A 724 1.75 -16.31 21.83
N ASN A 725 0.57 -16.06 22.37
CA ASN A 725 -0.66 -16.61 21.78
C ASN A 725 -0.91 -15.97 20.41
N ILE A 726 -1.62 -16.70 19.55
CA ILE A 726 -2.15 -16.16 18.29
C ILE A 726 -3.67 -16.14 18.40
N LEU A 727 -4.29 -14.98 18.21
CA LEU A 727 -5.74 -14.80 18.17
C LEU A 727 -6.21 -14.72 16.72
N PHE A 728 -7.29 -15.42 16.42
CA PHE A 728 -7.97 -15.38 15.12
C PHE A 728 -9.35 -14.77 15.31
N ALA A 729 -9.72 -13.82 14.45
CA ALA A 729 -11.00 -13.12 14.54
C ALA A 729 -11.68 -12.99 13.17
N ALA A 730 -12.92 -13.47 13.08
CA ALA A 730 -13.82 -13.15 11.99
C ALA A 730 -14.85 -12.12 12.49
N TRP A 731 -14.84 -10.92 11.91
CA TRP A 731 -15.64 -9.79 12.40
C TRP A 731 -17.03 -9.74 11.78
N SER A 732 -17.98 -9.25 12.56
CA SER A 732 -19.37 -9.01 12.16
C SER A 732 -19.64 -7.49 12.23
N GLY A 733 -20.47 -6.97 11.33
CA GLY A 733 -20.86 -5.57 11.27
C GLY A 733 -19.81 -4.60 10.73
N GLU A 734 -18.85 -5.07 9.91
CA GLU A 734 -17.86 -4.18 9.26
C GLU A 734 -18.54 -3.21 8.30
N GLU A 735 -19.43 -3.74 7.45
CA GLU A 735 -20.20 -3.01 6.42
C GLU A 735 -21.09 -1.91 7.00
N MET A 736 -21.32 -1.99 8.31
CA MET A 736 -22.15 -1.08 9.10
C MET A 736 -21.30 -0.13 9.97
N GLY A 737 -19.99 -0.08 9.71
CA GLY A 737 -19.03 0.79 10.39
C GLY A 737 -18.20 0.08 11.46
N THR A 738 -17.61 -1.08 11.16
CA THR A 738 -16.67 -1.79 12.06
C THR A 738 -17.26 -2.13 13.44
N LEU A 739 -18.56 -2.45 13.50
CA LEU A 739 -19.29 -2.60 14.78
C LEU A 739 -18.69 -3.70 15.66
N GLY A 740 -18.36 -4.86 15.09
CA GLY A 740 -17.84 -6.01 15.82
C GLY A 740 -16.43 -5.80 16.36
N SER A 741 -15.50 -5.30 15.55
CA SER A 741 -14.13 -4.98 15.99
C SER A 741 -14.11 -3.82 16.99
N SER A 742 -14.99 -2.82 16.82
CA SER A 742 -15.18 -1.74 17.80
C SER A 742 -15.71 -2.25 19.14
N HIS A 743 -16.68 -3.17 19.11
CA HIS A 743 -17.19 -3.80 20.33
C HIS A 743 -16.08 -4.60 21.04
N PHE A 744 -15.33 -5.42 20.30
CA PHE A 744 -14.21 -6.19 20.85
C PHE A 744 -13.16 -5.27 21.49
N ALA A 745 -12.70 -4.25 20.78
CA ALA A 745 -11.66 -3.34 21.26
C ALA A 745 -12.11 -2.58 22.51
N LYS A 746 -13.39 -2.18 22.57
CA LYS A 746 -13.97 -1.54 23.75
C LYS A 746 -14.02 -2.50 24.94
N THR A 747 -14.59 -3.70 24.77
CA THR A 747 -14.73 -4.68 25.85
C THR A 747 -13.37 -5.14 26.37
N LEU A 748 -12.38 -5.31 25.50
CA LEU A 748 -11.02 -5.68 25.92
C LEU A 748 -10.33 -4.55 26.71
N ALA A 749 -10.54 -3.28 26.31
CA ALA A 749 -10.02 -2.14 27.06
C ALA A 749 -10.62 -2.07 28.47
N GLU A 750 -11.93 -2.32 28.61
CA GLU A 750 -12.62 -2.39 29.91
C GLU A 750 -12.10 -3.52 30.82
N GLN A 751 -11.51 -4.57 30.24
CA GLN A 751 -10.97 -5.73 30.95
C GLN A 751 -9.47 -5.63 31.26
N THR A 752 -8.75 -4.71 30.62
CA THR A 752 -7.28 -4.60 30.77
C THR A 752 -6.97 -3.59 31.87
N GLU A 753 -6.27 -4.01 32.93
CA GLU A 753 -5.80 -3.09 33.99
C GLU A 753 -4.72 -2.15 33.42
N GLY A 754 -5.04 -0.87 33.20
CA GLY A 754 -4.14 0.10 32.55
C GLY A 754 -4.80 1.47 32.27
N ASP A 755 -4.16 2.30 31.43
CA ASP A 755 -4.80 3.52 30.87
C ASP A 755 -6.04 3.09 30.08
N ASP A 756 -7.22 3.66 30.39
CA ASP A 756 -8.57 3.20 29.99
C ASP A 756 -8.80 3.08 28.46
N ASN A 757 -7.80 3.37 27.63
CA ASN A 757 -7.84 3.38 26.18
C ASN A 757 -6.71 2.60 25.48
N ASP A 758 -5.89 1.80 26.16
CA ASP A 758 -4.80 1.03 25.54
C ASP A 758 -4.96 -0.49 25.74
N ILE A 759 -5.04 -1.25 24.63
CA ILE A 759 -5.10 -2.73 24.63
C ILE A 759 -3.78 -3.38 24.19
N GLY A 760 -2.71 -2.61 24.00
CA GLY A 760 -1.39 -3.08 23.56
C GLY A 760 -0.74 -4.09 24.52
N ALA A 761 -1.13 -4.08 25.80
CA ALA A 761 -0.73 -5.09 26.78
C ALA A 761 -1.37 -6.46 26.54
N ALA A 762 -2.51 -6.50 25.84
CA ALA A 762 -3.24 -7.72 25.48
C ALA A 762 -3.01 -8.15 24.03
N VAL A 763 -2.84 -7.20 23.10
CA VAL A 763 -2.68 -7.44 21.66
C VAL A 763 -1.41 -6.76 21.13
N ALA A 764 -0.47 -7.55 20.61
CA ALA A 764 0.85 -7.09 20.19
C ALA A 764 0.83 -6.42 18.81
N ALA A 765 -0.06 -6.91 17.94
CA ALA A 765 -0.26 -6.43 16.59
C ALA A 765 -1.52 -7.07 15.99
N TYR A 766 -2.11 -6.40 15.01
CA TYR A 766 -3.25 -6.90 14.25
C TYR A 766 -2.95 -6.94 12.75
N LEU A 767 -3.09 -8.12 12.15
CA LEU A 767 -2.98 -8.37 10.72
C LEU A 767 -4.39 -8.50 10.14
N ASN A 768 -4.80 -7.51 9.35
CA ASN A 768 -6.13 -7.44 8.73
C ASN A 768 -6.07 -7.92 7.28
N MET A 769 -7.03 -8.73 6.85
CA MET A 769 -7.16 -9.18 5.46
C MET A 769 -8.55 -8.86 4.96
N ASP A 770 -8.62 -7.85 4.09
CA ASP A 770 -9.84 -7.29 3.54
C ASP A 770 -9.64 -7.24 2.02
N MET A 771 -10.54 -7.84 1.23
CA MET A 771 -10.41 -7.95 -0.22
C MET A 771 -9.02 -8.44 -0.71
N ILE A 772 -8.68 -9.70 -0.45
CA ILE A 772 -7.39 -10.32 -0.85
C ILE A 772 -7.52 -11.28 -2.05
N GLY A 773 -8.67 -11.31 -2.70
CA GLY A 773 -9.06 -12.25 -3.73
C GLY A 773 -8.78 -11.78 -5.16
N ARG A 774 -8.52 -10.49 -5.39
CA ARG A 774 -8.50 -9.89 -6.73
C ARG A 774 -7.13 -9.33 -7.12
N LEU A 775 -6.07 -9.96 -6.63
CA LEU A 775 -4.70 -9.61 -7.00
C LEU A 775 -4.52 -9.65 -8.52
N ASP A 776 -4.24 -8.50 -9.11
CA ASP A 776 -3.90 -8.33 -10.53
C ASP A 776 -2.40 -8.01 -10.66
N GLU A 777 -2.02 -6.76 -10.39
CA GLU A 777 -0.62 -6.30 -10.46
C GLU A 777 0.03 -6.18 -9.07
N ASN A 778 -0.56 -5.40 -8.17
CA ASN A 778 0.04 -5.02 -6.89
C ASN A 778 -0.80 -5.48 -5.69
N LEU A 779 -0.11 -5.94 -4.64
CA LEU A 779 -0.68 -6.05 -3.30
C LEU A 779 -0.45 -4.74 -2.56
N TYR A 780 -1.52 -4.16 -2.01
CA TYR A 780 -1.42 -2.98 -1.16
C TYR A 780 -1.34 -3.40 0.30
N LEU A 781 -0.28 -2.96 0.98
CA LEU A 781 -0.08 -3.12 2.42
C LEU A 781 -0.18 -1.77 3.10
N GLN A 782 -1.25 -1.55 3.86
CA GLN A 782 -1.57 -0.29 4.53
C GLN A 782 -1.33 -0.38 6.03
N GLY A 783 -1.19 0.77 6.70
CA GLY A 783 -0.85 0.83 8.13
C GLY A 783 0.64 0.63 8.44
N THR A 784 1.52 0.67 7.44
CA THR A 784 2.96 0.41 7.66
C THR A 784 3.64 1.44 8.55
N GLY A 785 3.03 2.62 8.73
CA GLY A 785 3.53 3.64 9.64
C GLY A 785 3.09 3.46 11.10
N SER A 786 2.25 2.47 11.41
CA SER A 786 1.87 2.13 12.80
C SER A 786 2.99 1.44 13.58
N SER A 787 4.01 0.91 12.88
CA SER A 787 5.20 0.31 13.49
C SER A 787 6.38 0.21 12.52
N PRO A 788 7.62 0.48 12.96
CA PRO A 788 8.81 0.27 12.12
C PRO A 788 9.09 -1.20 11.79
N VAL A 789 8.42 -2.16 12.46
CA VAL A 789 8.65 -3.59 12.21
C VAL A 789 8.16 -4.03 10.82
N TRP A 790 7.18 -3.30 10.25
CA TRP A 790 6.47 -3.72 9.05
C TRP A 790 7.37 -3.83 7.83
N THR A 791 8.23 -2.83 7.57
CA THR A 791 9.15 -2.84 6.44
C THR A 791 10.02 -4.10 6.42
N ARG A 792 10.58 -4.48 7.58
CA ARG A 792 11.43 -5.66 7.71
C ARG A 792 10.65 -6.96 7.55
N GLU A 793 9.46 -7.07 8.13
CA GLU A 793 8.65 -8.28 8.01
C GLU A 793 8.10 -8.47 6.59
N ILE A 794 7.69 -7.39 5.93
CA ILE A 794 7.25 -7.41 4.53
C ILE A 794 8.39 -7.86 3.61
N GLU A 795 9.58 -7.24 3.71
CA GLU A 795 10.76 -7.62 2.92
C GLU A 795 11.03 -9.12 3.06
N ARG A 796 11.24 -9.56 4.30
CA ARG A 796 11.63 -10.95 4.61
C ARG A 796 10.58 -11.95 4.16
N ARG A 797 9.29 -11.66 4.33
CA ARG A 797 8.25 -12.66 4.03
C ARG A 797 7.83 -12.65 2.57
N ASN A 798 8.11 -11.57 1.83
CA ASN A 798 7.82 -11.49 0.40
C ASN A 798 8.89 -12.13 -0.49
N VAL A 799 10.16 -12.21 -0.05
CA VAL A 799 11.26 -12.81 -0.85
C VAL A 799 10.87 -14.14 -1.53
N PRO A 800 10.31 -15.15 -0.84
CA PRO A 800 9.95 -16.43 -1.46
C PRO A 800 8.62 -16.42 -2.24
N LEU A 801 7.82 -15.36 -2.13
CA LEU A 801 6.47 -15.28 -2.73
C LEU A 801 6.47 -14.48 -4.02
N GLY A 802 7.33 -13.45 -4.05
CA GLY A 802 7.50 -12.56 -5.18
C GLY A 802 6.24 -11.82 -5.57
N LEU A 803 5.53 -11.26 -4.59
CA LEU A 803 4.45 -10.32 -4.83
C LEU A 803 5.03 -8.94 -5.18
N SER A 804 4.42 -8.23 -6.12
CA SER A 804 4.62 -6.78 -6.24
C SER A 804 3.85 -6.11 -5.10
N ILE A 805 4.52 -5.32 -4.26
CA ILE A 805 3.95 -4.74 -3.05
C ILE A 805 4.07 -3.23 -3.09
N VAL A 806 2.95 -2.54 -2.88
CA VAL A 806 2.87 -1.10 -2.63
C VAL A 806 2.52 -0.88 -1.17
N THR A 807 3.32 -0.10 -0.45
CA THR A 807 3.10 0.15 0.99
C THR A 807 2.57 1.56 1.23
N SER A 808 1.57 1.69 2.12
CA SER A 808 1.09 2.99 2.61
C SER A 808 1.28 3.12 4.12
N GLY A 809 1.82 4.27 4.54
CA GLY A 809 2.07 4.57 5.94
C GLY A 809 0.82 4.91 6.76
N ASP A 810 -0.29 5.32 6.13
CA ASP A 810 -1.49 5.74 6.84
C ASP A 810 -2.13 4.59 7.61
N SER A 811 -2.42 4.83 8.89
CA SER A 811 -3.01 3.87 9.82
C SER A 811 -4.50 4.16 10.12
N TYR A 812 -5.06 5.27 9.60
CA TYR A 812 -6.48 5.60 9.71
C TYR A 812 -7.27 4.98 8.55
N LEU A 813 -7.48 3.66 8.62
CA LEU A 813 -8.06 2.86 7.54
C LEU A 813 -9.58 2.67 7.71
N PRO A 814 -10.36 2.64 6.63
CA PRO A 814 -11.80 2.38 6.70
C PRO A 814 -12.10 0.88 6.78
N THR A 815 -11.55 0.19 7.78
CA THR A 815 -11.67 -1.28 8.00
C THR A 815 -11.49 -1.59 9.49
N ASP A 816 -11.65 -2.86 9.88
CA ASP A 816 -11.54 -3.33 11.27
C ASP A 816 -10.18 -3.07 11.94
N ALA A 817 -9.16 -2.65 11.19
CA ALA A 817 -7.87 -2.26 11.73
C ALA A 817 -7.93 -0.99 12.60
N THR A 818 -8.76 -0.01 12.22
CA THR A 818 -8.77 1.31 12.89
C THR A 818 -9.21 1.24 14.36
N PRO A 819 -10.28 0.52 14.74
CA PRO A 819 -10.66 0.39 16.15
C PRO A 819 -9.53 -0.14 17.05
N LEU A 820 -8.70 -1.07 16.55
CA LEU A 820 -7.55 -1.61 17.29
C LEU A 820 -6.37 -0.63 17.30
N TYR A 821 -6.08 0.02 16.17
CA TYR A 821 -5.03 1.03 16.07
C TYR A 821 -5.25 2.20 17.04
N LEU A 822 -6.49 2.70 17.13
CA LEU A 822 -6.87 3.75 18.07
C LEU A 822 -6.69 3.36 19.53
N LYS A 823 -6.57 2.06 19.82
CA LYS A 823 -6.34 1.48 21.14
C LYS A 823 -4.90 0.99 21.34
N GLY A 824 -3.93 1.55 20.62
CA GLY A 824 -2.50 1.31 20.86
C GLY A 824 -1.92 0.07 20.18
N VAL A 825 -2.65 -0.56 19.25
CA VAL A 825 -2.19 -1.77 18.56
C VAL A 825 -1.58 -1.42 17.20
N PRO A 826 -0.35 -1.84 16.91
CA PRO A 826 0.21 -1.80 15.55
C PRO A 826 -0.63 -2.61 14.55
N VAL A 827 -0.92 -2.05 13.38
CA VAL A 827 -1.77 -2.68 12.35
C VAL A 827 -1.07 -2.82 11.01
N LEU A 828 -1.36 -3.92 10.31
CA LEU A 828 -0.99 -4.10 8.91
C LEU A 828 -2.18 -4.70 8.16
N SER A 829 -2.68 -3.98 7.17
CA SER A 829 -3.85 -4.38 6.37
C SER A 829 -3.42 -4.76 4.96
N ALA A 830 -3.81 -5.96 4.51
CA ALA A 830 -3.60 -6.43 3.14
C ALA A 830 -4.87 -6.22 2.31
N PHE A 831 -4.69 -5.67 1.11
CA PHE A 831 -5.77 -5.27 0.19
C PHE A 831 -5.32 -5.41 -1.27
N THR A 832 -6.19 -5.88 -2.17
CA THR A 832 -5.84 -6.10 -3.60
C THR A 832 -6.37 -5.07 -4.59
N GLY A 833 -6.94 -3.96 -4.10
CA GLY A 833 -7.51 -2.93 -4.96
C GLY A 833 -9.01 -3.11 -5.15
N ALA A 834 -9.70 -2.01 -5.46
CA ALA A 834 -11.13 -2.07 -5.78
C ALA A 834 -11.34 -2.48 -7.24
N HIS A 835 -12.49 -3.09 -7.54
CA HIS A 835 -12.87 -3.52 -8.88
C HIS A 835 -14.36 -3.28 -9.16
N SER A 836 -14.77 -3.36 -10.42
CA SER A 836 -16.14 -3.02 -10.88
C SER A 836 -17.28 -3.91 -10.36
N ASP A 837 -16.91 -5.02 -9.70
CA ASP A 837 -17.87 -5.93 -9.07
C ASP A 837 -18.00 -5.70 -7.55
N TYR A 838 -17.17 -4.82 -6.96
CA TYR A 838 -17.19 -4.48 -5.55
C TYR A 838 -18.58 -4.01 -5.09
N SER A 839 -19.03 -4.47 -3.92
CA SER A 839 -20.35 -4.18 -3.35
C SER A 839 -21.53 -4.43 -4.32
N THR A 840 -21.42 -5.44 -5.20
CA THR A 840 -22.48 -5.80 -6.16
C THR A 840 -22.82 -7.29 -6.11
N PRO A 841 -23.98 -7.71 -6.64
CA PRO A 841 -24.32 -9.13 -6.81
C PRO A 841 -23.35 -9.91 -7.71
N ARG A 842 -22.46 -9.23 -8.42
CA ARG A 842 -21.50 -9.84 -9.35
C ARG A 842 -20.18 -10.23 -8.69
N ASP A 843 -19.94 -9.86 -7.42
CA ASP A 843 -18.75 -10.27 -6.67
C ASP A 843 -18.81 -11.76 -6.30
N THR A 844 -18.35 -12.61 -7.22
CA THR A 844 -18.65 -14.06 -7.26
C THR A 844 -17.37 -14.90 -7.23
N ALA A 845 -17.46 -16.11 -6.68
CA ALA A 845 -16.32 -16.97 -6.38
C ALA A 845 -15.47 -17.37 -7.59
N ASP A 846 -16.03 -17.38 -8.80
CA ASP A 846 -15.32 -17.69 -10.04
C ASP A 846 -14.34 -16.59 -10.47
N LYS A 847 -14.49 -15.37 -9.94
CA LYS A 847 -13.67 -14.20 -10.27
C LYS A 847 -12.41 -14.04 -9.41
N ILE A 848 -12.23 -14.89 -8.42
CA ILE A 848 -11.09 -14.82 -7.49
C ILE A 848 -9.82 -15.38 -8.13
N ASN A 849 -8.72 -14.62 -7.99
CA ASN A 849 -7.37 -15.08 -8.28
C ASN A 849 -6.81 -15.89 -7.10
N TYR A 850 -7.19 -17.17 -7.02
CA TYR A 850 -6.79 -18.05 -5.93
C TYR A 850 -5.27 -18.24 -5.79
N ALA A 851 -4.51 -18.18 -6.89
CA ALA A 851 -3.05 -18.27 -6.82
C ALA A 851 -2.44 -17.02 -6.17
N GLY A 852 -3.00 -15.84 -6.46
CA GLY A 852 -2.66 -14.60 -5.78
C GLY A 852 -3.03 -14.61 -4.30
N THR A 853 -4.26 -15.02 -3.98
CA THR A 853 -4.75 -15.14 -2.59
C THR A 853 -3.92 -16.11 -1.77
N GLU A 854 -3.48 -17.24 -2.34
CA GLU A 854 -2.56 -18.18 -1.68
C GLU A 854 -1.26 -17.49 -1.29
N LYS A 855 -0.65 -16.73 -2.20
CA LYS A 855 0.58 -15.99 -1.90
C LYS A 855 0.35 -14.95 -0.79
N ILE A 856 -0.75 -14.21 -0.84
CA ILE A 856 -1.08 -13.20 0.20
C ILE A 856 -1.29 -13.86 1.56
N ALA A 857 -2.05 -14.95 1.63
CA ALA A 857 -2.26 -15.70 2.86
C ALA A 857 -0.93 -16.27 3.40
N ARG A 858 -0.04 -16.75 2.53
CA ARG A 858 1.32 -17.19 2.91
C ARG A 858 2.19 -16.04 3.44
N LEU A 859 2.08 -14.84 2.86
CA LEU A 859 2.76 -13.63 3.35
C LEU A 859 2.31 -13.33 4.78
N MET A 860 1.00 -13.20 4.99
CA MET A 860 0.40 -12.88 6.28
C MET A 860 0.67 -13.98 7.33
N ALA A 861 0.65 -15.26 6.95
CA ALA A 861 1.08 -16.38 7.79
C ALA A 861 2.55 -16.26 8.23
N GLY A 862 3.43 -15.88 7.29
CA GLY A 862 4.85 -15.69 7.55
C GLY A 862 5.11 -14.58 8.56
N ILE A 863 4.41 -13.45 8.42
CA ILE A 863 4.47 -12.31 9.33
C ILE A 863 3.93 -12.73 10.70
N ALA A 864 2.73 -13.31 10.77
CA ALA A 864 2.13 -13.80 12.02
C ALA A 864 3.08 -14.76 12.77
N ARG A 865 3.67 -15.71 12.04
CA ARG A 865 4.68 -16.65 12.57
C ARG A 865 5.91 -15.94 13.12
N SER A 866 6.40 -14.92 12.43
CA SER A 866 7.58 -14.14 12.85
C SER A 866 7.30 -13.41 14.17
N LEU A 867 6.18 -12.69 14.22
CA LEU A 867 5.75 -11.93 15.39
C LEU A 867 5.48 -12.83 16.60
N ALA A 868 4.87 -14.00 16.38
CA ALA A 868 4.59 -14.97 17.44
C ALA A 868 5.87 -15.57 18.06
N ARG A 869 7.00 -15.55 17.34
CA ARG A 869 8.31 -16.06 17.78
C ARG A 869 9.23 -14.96 18.34
N ALA A 870 8.93 -13.70 18.07
CA ALA A 870 9.76 -12.56 18.44
C ALA A 870 9.86 -12.40 19.98
N GLU A 871 10.97 -11.83 20.45
CA GLU A 871 11.17 -11.59 21.90
C GLU A 871 10.42 -10.39 22.43
N ALA A 872 10.39 -9.29 21.68
CA ALA A 872 9.66 -8.06 21.98
C ALA A 872 8.39 -7.96 21.11
N ALA A 873 7.37 -7.26 21.63
CA ALA A 873 6.21 -6.90 20.83
C ALA A 873 6.61 -5.79 19.83
N PRO A 874 5.94 -5.67 18.69
CA PRO A 874 6.09 -4.52 17.80
C PRO A 874 5.92 -3.20 18.54
N ALA A 875 6.75 -2.21 18.21
CA ALA A 875 6.61 -0.86 18.75
C ALA A 875 5.39 -0.19 18.11
N TYR A 876 4.56 0.47 18.92
CA TYR A 876 3.44 1.29 18.44
C TYR A 876 3.90 2.71 18.14
N VAL A 877 3.49 3.21 16.97
CA VAL A 877 3.73 4.59 16.53
C VAL A 877 2.39 5.25 16.30
N ARG A 878 2.07 6.25 17.13
CA ARG A 878 0.89 7.09 16.96
C ARG A 878 1.15 8.10 15.86
N GLN A 879 0.23 8.18 14.92
CA GLN A 879 0.24 9.16 13.83
C GLN A 879 -0.69 10.33 14.15
N GLU A 880 -0.37 11.51 13.62
CA GLU A 880 -1.33 12.62 13.59
C GLU A 880 -2.44 12.29 12.60
N ARG A 881 -3.69 12.59 12.99
CA ARG A 881 -4.82 12.40 12.11
C ARG A 881 -4.68 13.36 10.91
N PRO A 882 -4.78 12.90 9.66
CA PRO A 882 -4.73 13.78 8.49
C PRO A 882 -5.82 14.85 8.60
N LYS A 883 -5.45 16.13 8.41
CA LYS A 883 -6.38 17.28 8.53
C LYS A 883 -7.52 17.24 7.51
N ASP A 884 -7.37 16.46 6.43
CA ASP A 884 -8.31 16.35 5.32
C ASP A 884 -9.09 15.02 5.28
N SER A 885 -9.01 14.17 6.32
CA SER A 885 -9.76 12.91 6.35
C SER A 885 -11.24 13.15 6.70
N ILE A 886 -12.01 13.66 5.73
CA ILE A 886 -13.47 13.70 5.82
C ILE A 886 -14.00 12.28 5.59
N GLY A 887 -14.85 11.78 6.48
CA GLY A 887 -15.44 10.45 6.34
C GLY A 887 -16.25 10.33 5.03
N ARG A 888 -16.20 9.15 4.38
CA ARG A 888 -16.90 8.78 3.12
C ARG A 888 -18.43 9.02 3.09
N LYS A 889 -19.03 9.60 4.12
CA LYS A 889 -20.47 9.61 4.41
C LYS A 889 -21.29 10.72 3.74
N HIS A 890 -20.69 11.68 3.01
CA HIS A 890 -21.39 12.89 2.52
C HIS A 890 -21.45 13.09 1.01
N ILE A 891 -21.22 12.05 0.21
CA ILE A 891 -21.19 12.20 -1.25
C ILE A 891 -22.59 12.14 -1.82
N ARG A 892 -23.26 13.29 -1.82
CA ARG A 892 -24.56 13.52 -2.47
C ARG A 892 -24.44 13.65 -3.98
N ILE A 893 -23.22 13.79 -4.50
CA ILE A 893 -22.96 14.08 -5.91
C ILE A 893 -22.30 12.89 -6.58
N TYR A 894 -22.79 12.59 -7.79
CA TYR A 894 -22.30 11.52 -8.62
C TYR A 894 -21.88 12.04 -9.98
N LEU A 895 -20.67 11.66 -10.40
CA LEU A 895 -20.11 12.02 -11.69
C LEU A 895 -20.27 10.90 -12.73
N GLY A 896 -20.60 9.66 -12.35
CA GLY A 896 -20.66 8.56 -13.32
C GLY A 896 -19.32 8.14 -13.89
N THR A 897 -18.23 8.53 -13.24
CA THR A 897 -16.88 8.00 -13.45
C THR A 897 -16.77 6.62 -12.79
N ILE A 898 -16.00 5.75 -13.42
CA ILE A 898 -15.62 4.46 -12.85
C ILE A 898 -14.10 4.50 -12.72
N PRO A 899 -13.57 4.71 -11.51
CA PRO A 899 -12.13 4.78 -11.33
C PRO A 899 -11.45 3.43 -11.61
N ASP A 900 -10.21 3.49 -12.08
CA ASP A 900 -9.27 2.40 -12.24
C ASP A 900 -8.32 2.43 -11.05
N TYR A 901 -8.53 1.49 -10.12
CA TYR A 901 -7.81 1.44 -8.85
C TYR A 901 -6.51 0.63 -8.91
N ALA A 902 -6.16 0.09 -10.09
CA ALA A 902 -4.89 -0.62 -10.32
C ALA A 902 -3.69 0.34 -10.42
N GLN A 903 -3.88 1.64 -10.18
CA GLN A 903 -2.84 2.64 -10.29
C GLN A 903 -1.82 2.49 -9.14
N GLY A 904 -0.54 2.36 -9.49
CA GLY A 904 0.58 2.70 -8.60
C GLY A 904 0.65 4.22 -8.35
N ASP A 905 1.79 4.73 -7.86
CA ASP A 905 2.05 6.13 -7.44
C ASP A 905 1.94 7.21 -8.56
N THR A 906 0.92 7.14 -9.42
CA THR A 906 0.66 8.16 -10.44
C THR A 906 -0.25 9.22 -9.81
N LYS A 907 0.14 10.49 -9.90
CA LYS A 907 -0.66 11.61 -9.42
C LYS A 907 -1.98 11.67 -10.21
N GLY A 908 -3.12 11.49 -9.54
CA GLY A 908 -4.46 11.55 -10.15
C GLY A 908 -5.30 10.30 -9.94
N VAL A 909 -6.44 10.24 -10.64
CA VAL A 909 -7.35 9.08 -10.63
C VAL A 909 -7.62 8.61 -12.04
N LYS A 910 -7.00 7.50 -12.44
CA LYS A 910 -7.30 6.84 -13.72
C LYS A 910 -8.72 6.32 -13.72
N LEU A 911 -9.34 6.30 -14.89
CA LEU A 911 -10.69 5.79 -15.10
C LEU A 911 -10.65 4.46 -15.86
N SER A 912 -11.33 3.46 -15.31
CA SER A 912 -11.58 2.19 -16.00
C SER A 912 -12.77 2.32 -16.95
N GLY A 913 -13.57 3.37 -16.79
CA GLY A 913 -14.62 3.75 -17.71
C GLY A 913 -15.59 4.78 -17.13
N THR A 914 -16.77 4.85 -17.75
CA THR A 914 -17.87 5.70 -17.32
C THR A 914 -19.17 4.90 -17.32
N THR A 915 -20.12 5.33 -16.48
CA THR A 915 -21.46 4.74 -16.45
C THR A 915 -22.26 5.26 -17.64
N LYS A 916 -22.89 4.35 -18.37
CA LYS A 916 -23.71 4.65 -19.54
C LYS A 916 -24.86 5.59 -19.19
N GLY A 917 -24.99 6.69 -19.92
CA GLY A 917 -25.94 7.79 -19.70
C GLY A 917 -25.58 8.74 -18.55
N GLY A 918 -24.50 8.48 -17.81
CA GLY A 918 -24.05 9.25 -16.66
C GLY A 918 -23.34 10.57 -17.01
N PRO A 919 -23.12 11.47 -16.04
CA PRO A 919 -22.47 12.76 -16.29
C PRO A 919 -21.09 12.68 -16.96
N ALA A 920 -20.28 11.69 -16.58
CA ALA A 920 -18.94 11.52 -17.12
C ALA A 920 -18.94 11.11 -18.60
N GLU A 921 -19.83 10.20 -19.00
CA GLU A 921 -19.97 9.83 -20.42
C GLU A 921 -20.43 11.04 -21.25
N LYS A 922 -21.38 11.83 -20.73
CA LYS A 922 -21.86 13.06 -21.38
C LYS A 922 -20.78 14.13 -21.50
N ALA A 923 -19.86 14.21 -20.54
CA ALA A 923 -18.71 15.11 -20.56
C ALA A 923 -17.57 14.61 -21.48
N GLY A 924 -17.68 13.39 -22.04
CA GLY A 924 -16.70 12.83 -22.98
C GLY A 924 -15.52 12.12 -22.31
N LEU A 925 -15.65 11.72 -21.05
CA LEU A 925 -14.68 10.88 -20.34
C LEU A 925 -14.71 9.45 -20.88
N LYS A 926 -13.52 8.84 -20.95
CA LYS A 926 -13.26 7.53 -21.52
C LYS A 926 -12.42 6.69 -20.54
N ALA A 927 -12.46 5.38 -20.74
CA ALA A 927 -11.51 4.49 -20.10
C ALA A 927 -10.08 4.89 -20.49
N GLY A 928 -9.16 4.92 -19.52
CA GLY A 928 -7.77 5.35 -19.67
C GLY A 928 -7.48 6.79 -19.29
N ASP A 929 -8.50 7.66 -19.15
CA ASP A 929 -8.30 9.04 -18.71
C ASP A 929 -7.85 9.11 -17.25
N VAL A 930 -6.90 9.98 -16.91
CA VAL A 930 -6.47 10.22 -15.52
C VAL A 930 -6.95 11.58 -15.04
N ILE A 931 -7.81 11.64 -14.03
CA ILE A 931 -8.27 12.89 -13.44
C ILE A 931 -7.14 13.50 -12.61
N LEU A 932 -6.62 14.64 -13.04
CA LEU A 932 -5.56 15.38 -12.38
C LEU A 932 -6.10 16.52 -11.51
N LYS A 933 -7.18 17.18 -11.96
CA LYS A 933 -7.83 18.27 -11.22
C LYS A 933 -9.34 18.23 -11.40
N LEU A 934 -10.06 18.64 -10.36
CA LEU A 934 -11.51 18.86 -10.39
C LEU A 934 -11.81 20.23 -9.77
N GLY A 935 -12.35 21.15 -10.57
CA GLY A 935 -12.39 22.57 -10.25
C GLY A 935 -10.97 23.13 -10.10
N GLU A 936 -10.72 23.84 -9.01
CA GLU A 936 -9.39 24.39 -8.69
C GLU A 936 -8.49 23.41 -7.91
N THR A 937 -8.99 22.22 -7.56
CA THR A 937 -8.32 21.29 -6.64
C THR A 937 -7.54 20.21 -7.38
N GLU A 938 -6.29 20.00 -6.96
CA GLU A 938 -5.47 18.89 -7.45
C GLU A 938 -5.92 17.57 -6.82
N ILE A 939 -6.00 16.53 -7.66
CA ILE A 939 -6.35 15.18 -7.25
C ILE A 939 -5.05 14.37 -7.24
N GLY A 940 -4.62 13.94 -6.06
CA GLY A 940 -3.41 13.12 -5.90
C GLY A 940 -3.71 11.63 -5.92
N ASN A 941 -4.82 11.22 -5.30
CA ASN A 941 -5.26 9.83 -5.18
C ASN A 941 -6.80 9.72 -5.16
N ILE A 942 -7.30 8.48 -5.06
CA ILE A 942 -8.75 8.25 -5.06
C ILE A 942 -9.47 8.79 -3.83
N TYR A 943 -8.85 8.81 -2.65
CA TYR A 943 -9.47 9.39 -1.47
C TYR A 943 -9.64 10.90 -1.65
N ASP A 944 -8.68 11.59 -2.27
CA ASP A 944 -8.83 13.01 -2.64
C ASP A 944 -10.00 13.22 -3.61
N TYR A 945 -10.15 12.33 -4.58
CA TYR A 945 -11.25 12.36 -5.54
C TYR A 945 -12.61 12.15 -4.89
N VAL A 946 -12.72 11.12 -4.03
CA VAL A 946 -13.94 10.77 -3.29
C VAL A 946 -14.30 11.90 -2.31
N ASN A 947 -13.32 12.46 -1.60
CA ASN A 947 -13.50 13.64 -0.77
C ASN A 947 -13.98 14.83 -1.61
N MET A 948 -13.47 14.95 -2.85
CA MET A 948 -13.84 16.08 -3.69
C MET A 948 -15.26 16.06 -4.20
N LEU A 949 -15.86 14.88 -4.37
CA LEU A 949 -17.26 14.77 -4.72
C LEU A 949 -18.18 15.41 -3.67
N GLY A 950 -17.76 15.49 -2.40
CA GLY A 950 -18.54 16.10 -1.32
C GLY A 950 -18.71 17.62 -1.42
N GLY A 951 -17.86 18.31 -2.20
CA GLY A 951 -17.90 19.77 -2.35
C GLY A 951 -18.55 20.28 -3.65
N LEU A 952 -19.04 19.38 -4.50
CA LEU A 952 -19.62 19.75 -5.80
C LEU A 952 -21.11 20.08 -5.69
N LYS A 953 -21.63 20.84 -6.66
CA LYS A 953 -23.07 21.16 -6.78
C LYS A 953 -23.70 20.42 -7.96
N ALA A 954 -24.86 19.80 -7.74
CA ALA A 954 -25.59 19.12 -8.80
C ALA A 954 -26.12 20.13 -9.83
N GLY A 955 -25.92 19.86 -11.12
CA GLY A 955 -26.37 20.72 -12.21
C GLY A 955 -25.47 21.91 -12.52
N THR A 956 -24.43 22.18 -11.72
CA THR A 956 -23.45 23.25 -11.99
C THR A 956 -22.27 22.68 -12.79
N PRO A 957 -21.94 23.22 -13.97
CA PRO A 957 -20.76 22.80 -14.71
C PRO A 957 -19.48 23.06 -13.92
N VAL A 958 -18.58 22.08 -13.86
CA VAL A 958 -17.27 22.17 -13.21
C VAL A 958 -16.20 21.72 -14.19
N ASP A 959 -15.07 22.42 -14.19
CA ASP A 959 -13.93 22.06 -15.02
C ASP A 959 -13.20 20.84 -14.43
N LEU A 960 -12.80 19.94 -15.32
CA LEU A 960 -12.13 18.69 -15.01
C LEU A 960 -10.89 18.62 -15.89
N VAL A 961 -9.71 18.65 -15.28
CA VAL A 961 -8.45 18.45 -16.01
C VAL A 961 -8.12 16.97 -15.94
N ILE A 962 -8.00 16.35 -17.11
CA ILE A 962 -7.58 14.97 -17.26
C ILE A 962 -6.27 14.88 -18.03
N GLU A 963 -5.51 13.82 -17.81
CA GLU A 963 -4.48 13.35 -18.72
C GLU A 963 -5.09 12.31 -19.65
N ARG A 964 -4.92 12.50 -20.96
CA ARG A 964 -5.28 11.54 -22.00
C ARG A 964 -4.13 11.42 -22.98
N ASP A 965 -3.63 10.21 -23.19
CA ASP A 965 -2.50 9.93 -24.09
C ASP A 965 -1.26 10.81 -23.81
N GLY A 966 -1.00 11.12 -22.52
CA GLY A 966 0.14 11.94 -22.08
C GLY A 966 -0.03 13.46 -22.27
N ALA A 967 -1.22 13.94 -22.62
CA ALA A 967 -1.55 15.36 -22.73
C ALA A 967 -2.67 15.76 -21.77
N GLU A 968 -2.54 16.95 -21.16
CA GLU A 968 -3.61 17.54 -20.35
C GLU A 968 -4.77 18.02 -21.25
N VAL A 969 -5.98 17.60 -20.90
CA VAL A 969 -7.23 17.98 -21.55
C VAL A 969 -8.20 18.48 -20.49
N THR A 970 -8.74 19.68 -20.69
CA THR A 970 -9.80 20.22 -19.83
C THR A 970 -11.17 19.86 -20.42
N LEU A 971 -12.00 19.19 -19.63
CA LEU A 971 -13.39 18.87 -19.92
C LEU A 971 -14.30 19.61 -18.95
N THR A 972 -15.54 19.87 -19.34
CA THR A 972 -16.56 20.41 -18.43
C THR A 972 -17.56 19.31 -18.10
N ILE A 973 -17.70 18.99 -16.82
CA ILE A 973 -18.65 17.97 -16.32
C ILE A 973 -19.79 18.64 -15.55
N VAL A 974 -21.01 18.12 -15.70
CA VAL A 974 -22.19 18.60 -14.97
C VAL A 974 -22.62 17.53 -13.95
N PRO A 975 -22.25 17.65 -12.68
CA PRO A 975 -22.52 16.63 -11.66
C PRO A 975 -24.02 16.39 -11.45
N ALA A 976 -24.40 15.17 -11.07
CA ALA A 976 -25.79 14.80 -10.75
C ALA A 976 -25.94 14.45 -9.27
N ALA A 977 -27.15 14.57 -8.71
CA ALA A 977 -27.41 14.13 -7.33
C ALA A 977 -27.62 12.61 -7.25
N LYS A 978 -27.00 11.96 -6.26
CA LYS A 978 -27.40 10.64 -5.75
C LYS A 978 -28.61 10.81 -4.82
N GLU A 979 -29.42 9.76 -4.74
CA GLU A 979 -30.79 9.76 -4.21
C GLU A 979 -31.00 10.51 -2.89
#